data_AF-A0A836GFB7-F1
#
_entry.id   AF-A0A836GFB7-F1
#
_cell.length_a   1.000
_cell.length_b   1.000
_cell.length_c   1.000
_cell.angle_alpha   90.00
_cell.angle_beta   90.00
_cell.angle_gamma   90.00
#
_symmetry.space_group_name_H-M   'P 1'
#
loop_
_entity.id
_entity.type
_entity.pdbx_description
1 polymer ?
#
loop_
_entity_poly.entity_id
_entity_poly.type
_entity_poly.pdbx_seq_one_letter_code
_entity_poly.pdbx_strand_id
1 'polypeptide(L)'
;MTTREILTIQLGHYSNFIGTHWWNLQESNFTYDPKNPSEINHDVLYTEGENMRKQVTFTPRLLIADLKGAIGYLSEQGSLYNTESDNQLLWDSTKLEITSAEPSPRTPFIQNLNELDGAVDSENFNFESDVKSWVDYLSPQFHPRTVTVIKQYLHNCTQRPFNIFTYGRDLWSTEQFFDNFTDKIRLYIEECDLMQGFQVLMDSVDGFAGLGASCVQHLRDEYGKSILAFPCLDFNNAEPSASDLVKVVNTALCWQHIGENSSLYSPLSCGQVGWPFGADSRKFENVTYSPELKYHSSAILATALDTLSLRYRTKKYPSATLSDLCADLNKLGRKAAATSLSLPFPMKMKMDLIDVLDEFEGSLWTSLTPSCDISMDNNMQSIALRGISEDRIKRPIHEASKQISKPAYRCSSVHEMMTLYLACTCHASATYLSNIAAPLKITLPYPKIFNNNVTKDGNIASWPVGTDVNSIAVMAGMHSGSNVAAMYESLLKQTKRIRSIKKFHAFTDSGLEEDEFMECLIFFELIFYENPFRERISEVFTQRQDSGQSTSEGICFEEFLEMLSVFSEQAPRDLKVFYAFKIYDFDEDGVLGLDDLERTCRQLTRGGLSAEEVTTVCRKILEESDIDGDGALSYLEFEHVVTRSSDFMATFHIRI
;
A
#
# COMPACT_ATOMS: atom_id res chain seq x y z
N MET A 1 -6.06 27.72 4.10
CA MET A 1 -5.54 26.89 2.98
C MET A 1 -6.65 25.94 2.60
N THR A 2 -6.87 25.70 1.31
CA THR A 2 -7.79 24.66 0.89
C THR A 2 -7.19 23.30 1.24
N THR A 3 -7.84 22.58 2.16
CA THR A 3 -7.45 21.21 2.53
C THR A 3 -7.80 20.28 1.36
N ARG A 4 -6.96 19.28 1.11
CA ARG A 4 -7.24 18.21 0.15
C ARG A 4 -7.60 16.94 0.91
N GLU A 5 -8.85 16.53 0.86
CA GLU A 5 -9.36 15.46 1.72
C GLU A 5 -9.13 14.07 1.13
N ILE A 6 -9.01 13.08 2.03
CA ILE A 6 -8.88 11.66 1.69
C ILE A 6 -9.98 10.89 2.41
N LEU A 7 -10.71 10.05 1.66
CA LEU A 7 -11.62 9.07 2.25
C LEU A 7 -10.86 7.78 2.53
N THR A 8 -10.92 7.31 3.77
CA THR A 8 -10.37 6.01 4.17
C THR A 8 -11.47 4.94 4.11
N ILE A 9 -11.15 3.77 3.57
CA ILE A 9 -12.02 2.60 3.57
C ILE A 9 -11.29 1.42 4.21
N GLN A 10 -11.95 0.71 5.14
CA GLN A 10 -11.42 -0.46 5.86
C GLN A 10 -12.37 -1.65 5.67
N LEU A 11 -11.85 -2.73 5.08
CA LEU A 11 -12.63 -3.89 4.67
C LEU A 11 -12.01 -5.17 5.21
N GLY A 12 -12.52 -5.63 6.34
CA GLY A 12 -12.08 -6.87 6.95
C GLY A 12 -11.64 -6.74 8.39
N HIS A 13 -11.59 -7.88 9.05
CA HIS A 13 -11.44 -7.90 10.50
C HIS A 13 -10.04 -7.46 10.93
N TYR A 14 -8.99 -7.93 10.28
CA TYR A 14 -7.61 -7.58 10.65
C TYR A 14 -7.25 -6.14 10.23
N SER A 15 -7.70 -5.71 9.06
CA SER A 15 -7.58 -4.32 8.59
C SER A 15 -8.33 -3.35 9.51
N ASN A 16 -9.44 -3.73 10.13
CA ASN A 16 -10.10 -2.94 11.16
C ASN A 16 -9.32 -2.88 12.49
N PHE A 17 -8.57 -3.94 12.87
CA PHE A 17 -7.62 -3.88 13.99
C PHE A 17 -6.51 -2.83 13.74
N ILE A 18 -5.92 -2.85 12.54
CA ILE A 18 -4.93 -1.86 12.09
C ILE A 18 -5.55 -0.47 12.07
N GLY A 19 -6.74 -0.37 11.51
CA GLY A 19 -7.52 0.85 11.44
C GLY A 19 -7.78 1.48 12.81
N THR A 20 -8.19 0.68 13.78
CA THR A 20 -8.47 1.15 15.14
C THR A 20 -7.23 1.74 15.79
N HIS A 21 -6.07 1.06 15.73
CA HIS A 21 -4.83 1.65 16.23
C HIS A 21 -4.46 2.92 15.47
N TRP A 22 -4.63 2.93 14.14
CA TRP A 22 -4.28 4.09 13.34
C TRP A 22 -5.12 5.32 13.70
N TRP A 23 -6.43 5.15 13.92
CA TRP A 23 -7.31 6.23 14.34
C TRP A 23 -7.10 6.66 15.79
N ASN A 24 -6.79 5.74 16.71
CA ASN A 24 -6.38 6.08 18.07
C ASN A 24 -5.10 6.93 18.06
N LEU A 25 -4.13 6.58 17.19
CA LEU A 25 -2.91 7.37 16.99
C LEU A 25 -3.24 8.75 16.40
N GLN A 26 -4.13 8.84 15.41
CA GLN A 26 -4.58 10.13 14.87
C GLN A 26 -5.21 11.02 15.95
N GLU A 27 -6.09 10.48 16.79
CA GLU A 27 -6.76 11.20 17.86
C GLU A 27 -5.75 11.72 18.90
N SER A 28 -4.76 10.90 19.27
CA SER A 28 -3.70 11.30 20.20
C SER A 28 -2.85 12.49 19.71
N ASN A 29 -2.81 12.71 18.39
CA ASN A 29 -2.05 13.80 17.77
C ASN A 29 -2.79 15.16 17.81
N PHE A 30 -4.08 15.22 18.16
CA PHE A 30 -4.77 16.50 18.32
C PHE A 30 -4.12 17.32 19.45
N THR A 31 -3.98 18.62 19.22
CA THR A 31 -3.56 19.59 20.23
C THR A 31 -4.48 20.79 20.17
N TYR A 32 -4.99 21.17 21.34
CA TYR A 32 -5.83 22.35 21.53
C TYR A 32 -5.04 23.51 22.16
N ASP A 33 -3.72 23.36 22.36
CA ASP A 33 -2.85 24.41 22.89
C ASP A 33 -2.50 25.41 21.77
N PRO A 34 -2.98 26.68 21.83
CA PRO A 34 -2.68 27.68 20.82
C PRO A 34 -1.20 28.05 20.74
N LYS A 35 -0.42 27.76 21.81
CA LYS A 35 1.02 28.07 21.85
C LYS A 35 1.85 27.04 21.08
N ASN A 36 1.34 25.83 20.93
CA ASN A 36 2.01 24.71 20.27
C ASN A 36 1.05 24.08 19.24
N PRO A 37 0.83 24.76 18.09
CA PRO A 37 -0.08 24.25 17.06
C PRO A 37 0.43 22.93 16.48
N SER A 38 -0.49 22.03 16.11
CA SER A 38 -0.15 20.76 15.47
C SER A 38 0.61 21.00 14.17
N GLU A 39 1.74 20.30 13.99
CA GLU A 39 2.47 20.21 12.70
C GLU A 39 1.67 19.41 11.65
N ILE A 40 0.68 18.64 12.08
CA ILE A 40 -0.16 17.78 11.24
C ILE A 40 -1.46 18.52 10.91
N ASN A 41 -1.88 18.43 9.64
CA ASN A 41 -3.18 18.85 9.16
C ASN A 41 -4.18 17.70 9.35
N HIS A 42 -5.02 17.80 10.38
CA HIS A 42 -6.02 16.77 10.72
C HIS A 42 -7.19 16.76 9.73
N ASP A 43 -7.50 17.90 9.11
CA ASP A 43 -8.63 18.09 8.19
C ASP A 43 -8.53 17.21 6.93
N VAL A 44 -7.32 16.73 6.60
CA VAL A 44 -7.11 15.78 5.49
C VAL A 44 -7.89 14.48 5.71
N LEU A 45 -7.98 14.02 6.96
CA LEU A 45 -8.61 12.75 7.34
C LEU A 45 -9.86 12.91 8.20
N TYR A 46 -10.07 14.08 8.80
CA TYR A 46 -11.20 14.36 9.67
C TYR A 46 -12.15 15.36 9.01
N THR A 47 -13.42 15.27 9.42
CA THR A 47 -14.42 16.30 9.16
C THR A 47 -14.86 16.91 10.49
N GLU A 48 -15.01 18.23 10.50
CA GLU A 48 -15.58 18.97 11.61
C GLU A 48 -17.11 18.96 11.48
N GLY A 49 -17.80 18.61 12.56
CA GLY A 49 -19.25 18.64 12.64
C GLY A 49 -19.74 19.14 13.98
N GLU A 50 -21.05 19.29 14.14
CA GLU A 50 -21.69 19.65 15.40
C GLU A 50 -22.60 18.51 15.85
N ASN A 51 -22.47 18.09 17.12
CA ASN A 51 -23.40 17.12 17.69
C ASN A 51 -24.75 17.78 18.07
N MET A 52 -25.73 16.98 18.52
CA MET A 52 -27.05 17.48 18.95
C MET A 52 -27.00 18.51 20.10
N ARG A 53 -25.86 18.59 20.82
CA ARG A 53 -25.62 19.57 21.89
C ARG A 53 -24.90 20.83 21.39
N LYS A 54 -24.72 21.00 20.07
CA LYS A 54 -23.94 22.08 19.43
C LYS A 54 -22.47 22.12 19.88
N GLN A 55 -21.91 20.98 20.26
CA GLN A 55 -20.48 20.86 20.53
C GLN A 55 -19.78 20.47 19.23
N VAL A 56 -18.64 21.10 18.97
CA VAL A 56 -17.77 20.77 17.84
C VAL A 56 -17.21 19.36 18.05
N THR A 57 -17.39 18.50 17.06
CA THR A 57 -16.92 17.12 17.04
C THR A 57 -16.10 16.87 15.79
N PHE A 58 -15.00 16.15 15.92
CA PHE A 58 -14.18 15.73 14.79
C PHE A 58 -14.41 14.25 14.54
N THR A 59 -14.95 13.91 13.36
CA THR A 59 -15.16 12.51 12.98
C THR A 59 -14.25 12.11 11.82
N PRO A 60 -13.67 10.90 11.85
CA PRO A 60 -12.90 10.38 10.71
C PRO A 60 -13.71 10.34 9.41
N ARG A 61 -13.10 10.69 8.28
CA ARG A 61 -13.57 10.42 6.92
C ARG A 61 -13.32 8.95 6.61
N LEU A 62 -14.16 8.09 7.17
CA LEU A 62 -13.94 6.66 7.26
C LEU A 62 -15.22 5.88 6.89
N LEU A 63 -15.02 4.82 6.11
CA LEU A 63 -15.97 3.74 5.93
C LEU A 63 -15.36 2.41 6.38
N ILE A 64 -16.11 1.64 7.16
CA ILE A 64 -15.72 0.32 7.67
C ILE A 64 -16.77 -0.70 7.23
N ALA A 65 -16.33 -1.86 6.76
CA ALA A 65 -17.18 -3.04 6.65
C ALA A 65 -16.57 -4.21 7.44
N ASP A 66 -17.42 -4.88 8.22
CA ASP A 66 -17.07 -6.14 8.89
C ASP A 66 -18.30 -7.06 9.02
N LEU A 67 -18.05 -8.32 9.35
CA LEU A 67 -19.09 -9.33 9.55
C LEU A 67 -19.88 -9.07 10.82
N LYS A 68 -21.15 -9.47 10.80
CA LYS A 68 -21.97 -9.57 12.01
C LYS A 68 -21.22 -10.40 13.07
N GLY A 69 -21.22 -9.93 14.30
CA GLY A 69 -20.51 -10.54 15.43
C GLY A 69 -19.11 -9.98 15.70
N ALA A 70 -18.43 -9.39 14.69
CA ALA A 70 -17.16 -8.71 14.91
C ALA A 70 -17.33 -7.31 15.53
N ILE A 71 -18.45 -6.64 15.24
CA ILE A 71 -18.70 -5.23 15.61
C ILE A 71 -19.05 -5.04 17.10
N GLY A 72 -19.18 -6.13 17.86
CA GLY A 72 -19.28 -6.11 19.32
C GLY A 72 -20.43 -5.24 19.84
N TYR A 73 -20.11 -4.22 20.63
CA TYR A 73 -21.08 -3.30 21.24
C TYR A 73 -21.46 -2.10 20.35
N LEU A 74 -20.75 -1.90 19.24
CA LEU A 74 -20.92 -0.71 18.39
C LEU A 74 -22.24 -0.82 17.61
N SER A 75 -23.02 0.25 17.61
CA SER A 75 -24.30 0.30 16.87
C SER A 75 -24.06 0.56 15.38
N GLU A 76 -24.96 0.06 14.52
CA GLU A 76 -24.97 0.36 13.07
C GLU A 76 -25.11 1.88 12.80
N GLN A 77 -25.68 2.63 13.74
CA GLN A 77 -25.89 4.08 13.66
C GLN A 77 -24.80 4.87 14.39
N GLY A 78 -23.72 4.22 14.83
CA GLY A 78 -22.71 4.86 15.67
C GLY A 78 -23.24 5.28 17.05
N SER A 79 -22.46 6.09 17.77
CA SER A 79 -22.82 6.61 19.11
C SER A 79 -23.00 8.13 19.13
N LEU A 80 -22.68 8.82 18.03
CA LEU A 80 -22.58 10.28 17.99
C LEU A 80 -23.93 10.99 18.05
N TYR A 81 -24.94 10.43 17.37
CA TYR A 81 -26.31 10.92 17.41
C TYR A 81 -27.16 9.84 18.08
N ASN A 82 -27.67 10.13 19.28
CA ASN A 82 -28.71 9.31 19.90
C ASN A 82 -30.01 9.54 19.11
N THR A 83 -30.11 8.95 17.93
CA THR A 83 -31.40 8.69 17.32
C THR A 83 -31.97 7.52 18.08
N GLU A 84 -32.81 7.80 19.09
CA GLU A 84 -33.82 6.82 19.47
C GLU A 84 -34.51 6.43 18.16
N SER A 85 -34.27 5.20 17.70
CA SER A 85 -35.00 4.69 16.57
C SER A 85 -36.44 4.58 17.04
N ASP A 86 -37.22 5.59 16.69
CA ASP A 86 -38.66 5.57 16.76
C ASP A 86 -39.10 4.55 15.71
N ASN A 87 -38.88 3.26 16.02
CA ASN A 87 -39.36 2.13 15.26
C ASN A 87 -40.87 2.13 15.43
N GLN A 88 -41.55 3.04 14.74
CA GLN A 88 -42.96 2.89 14.41
C GLN A 88 -43.06 1.61 13.58
N LEU A 89 -43.22 0.50 14.28
CA LEU A 89 -43.46 -0.82 13.71
C LEU A 89 -44.69 -0.70 12.82
N LEU A 90 -44.48 -0.76 11.51
CA LEU A 90 -45.55 -0.77 10.52
C LEU A 90 -46.42 -2.04 10.60
N TRP A 91 -45.98 -3.04 11.37
CA TRP A 91 -46.58 -4.37 11.48
C TRP A 91 -47.11 -4.60 12.90
N ASP A 92 -48.23 -5.32 13.01
CA ASP A 92 -48.89 -5.64 14.28
C ASP A 92 -47.93 -6.40 15.22
N SER A 93 -47.51 -5.73 16.29
CA SER A 93 -46.53 -6.20 17.26
C SER A 93 -46.95 -7.49 17.99
N THR A 94 -48.23 -7.87 17.90
CA THR A 94 -48.73 -9.12 18.49
C THR A 94 -48.42 -10.37 17.66
N LYS A 95 -47.90 -10.22 16.43
CA LYS A 95 -47.62 -11.34 15.50
C LYS A 95 -46.14 -11.53 15.19
N LEU A 96 -45.25 -10.75 15.80
CA LEU A 96 -43.81 -10.80 15.58
C LEU A 96 -43.10 -11.28 16.84
N GLU A 97 -42.40 -12.40 16.75
CA GLU A 97 -41.45 -12.83 17.77
C GLU A 97 -40.11 -12.15 17.50
N ILE A 98 -39.85 -11.02 18.15
CA ILE A 98 -38.58 -10.29 18.04
C ILE A 98 -37.60 -10.93 19.03
N THR A 99 -36.71 -11.79 18.52
CA THR A 99 -35.60 -12.31 19.32
C THR A 99 -34.44 -11.31 19.25
N SER A 100 -34.26 -10.51 20.30
CA SER A 100 -33.07 -9.66 20.45
C SER A 100 -31.96 -10.47 21.12
N ALA A 101 -30.79 -10.55 20.50
CA ALA A 101 -29.59 -11.01 21.19
C ALA A 101 -29.16 -9.96 22.22
N GLU A 102 -28.60 -10.39 23.35
CA GLU A 102 -28.02 -9.47 24.32
C GLU A 102 -26.83 -8.74 23.68
N PRO A 103 -26.70 -7.40 23.87
CA PRO A 103 -25.55 -6.67 23.35
C PRO A 103 -24.26 -7.19 23.97
N SER A 104 -23.21 -7.31 23.16
CA SER A 104 -21.90 -7.72 23.64
C SER A 104 -21.43 -6.78 24.77
N PRO A 105 -20.93 -7.32 25.89
CA PRO A 105 -20.49 -6.49 27.01
C PRO A 105 -19.34 -5.60 26.57
N ARG A 106 -19.39 -4.33 26.96
CA ARG A 106 -18.30 -3.37 26.74
C ARG A 106 -17.11 -3.76 27.62
N THR A 107 -15.89 -3.64 27.09
CA THR A 107 -14.68 -3.81 27.89
C THR A 107 -14.56 -2.73 28.97
N PRO A 108 -13.82 -2.97 30.06
CA PRO A 108 -13.63 -1.97 31.12
C PRO A 108 -13.09 -0.65 30.59
N PHE A 109 -12.20 -0.69 29.59
CA PHE A 109 -11.67 0.51 28.93
C PHE A 109 -12.77 1.33 28.26
N ILE A 110 -13.64 0.69 27.47
CA ILE A 110 -14.75 1.38 26.79
C ILE A 110 -15.78 1.89 27.80
N GLN A 111 -16.03 1.16 28.89
CA GLN A 111 -16.92 1.65 29.96
C GLN A 111 -16.35 2.94 30.58
N ASN A 112 -15.06 2.94 30.93
CA ASN A 112 -14.38 4.09 31.50
C ASN A 112 -14.38 5.31 30.56
N LEU A 113 -14.13 5.09 29.26
CA LEU A 113 -14.14 6.14 28.24
C LEU A 113 -15.51 6.83 28.10
N ASN A 114 -16.61 6.11 28.35
CA ASN A 114 -17.97 6.66 28.29
C ASN A 114 -18.40 7.37 29.59
N GLU A 115 -17.79 7.02 30.72
CA GLU A 115 -18.18 7.53 32.05
C GLU A 115 -17.40 8.80 32.46
N LEU A 116 -16.22 9.06 31.89
CA LEU A 116 -15.32 10.14 32.31
C LEU A 116 -14.97 11.11 31.16
N ASP A 117 -15.21 12.41 31.41
CA ASP A 117 -14.58 13.54 30.68
C ASP A 117 -13.12 13.81 31.17
N GLY A 118 -12.48 12.87 31.90
CA GLY A 118 -11.14 13.08 32.44
C GLY A 118 -10.47 11.86 33.07
N ALA A 119 -9.21 11.66 32.66
CA ALA A 119 -8.17 10.74 33.17
C ALA A 119 -8.55 9.25 33.30
N VAL A 120 -8.08 8.48 32.31
CA VAL A 120 -8.10 7.01 32.31
C VAL A 120 -7.02 6.50 33.28
N ASP A 121 -7.42 5.84 34.37
CA ASP A 121 -6.48 5.22 35.33
C ASP A 121 -5.83 3.98 34.69
N SER A 122 -4.53 4.07 34.37
CA SER A 122 -3.84 3.05 33.57
C SER A 122 -3.62 1.71 34.26
N GLU A 123 -3.80 1.62 35.58
CA GLU A 123 -3.50 0.41 36.36
C GLU A 123 -4.57 -0.70 36.27
N ASN A 124 -5.71 -0.45 35.62
CA ASN A 124 -6.87 -1.36 35.66
C ASN A 124 -7.21 -2.09 34.35
N PHE A 125 -6.46 -1.89 33.26
CA PHE A 125 -6.79 -2.48 31.95
C PHE A 125 -5.72 -3.49 31.50
N ASN A 126 -6.15 -4.71 31.16
CA ASN A 126 -5.28 -5.75 30.60
C ASN A 126 -5.69 -6.02 29.15
N PHE A 127 -5.25 -5.15 28.23
CA PHE A 127 -5.65 -5.22 26.83
C PHE A 127 -5.22 -6.54 26.16
N GLU A 128 -4.13 -7.15 26.61
CA GLU A 128 -3.61 -8.42 26.11
C GLU A 128 -4.60 -9.57 26.30
N SER A 129 -5.41 -9.55 27.36
CA SER A 129 -6.49 -10.53 27.60
C SER A 129 -7.87 -10.03 27.19
N ASP A 130 -8.10 -8.73 27.29
CA ASP A 130 -9.44 -8.15 27.19
C ASP A 130 -9.86 -7.90 25.74
N VAL A 131 -8.90 -7.64 24.84
CA VAL A 131 -9.16 -7.35 23.43
C VAL A 131 -9.46 -8.63 22.65
N LYS A 132 -10.71 -8.76 22.20
CA LYS A 132 -11.17 -9.86 21.33
C LYS A 132 -11.53 -9.36 19.93
N SER A 133 -11.97 -8.12 19.83
CA SER A 133 -12.30 -7.45 18.59
C SER A 133 -11.68 -6.05 18.54
N TRP A 134 -11.57 -5.50 17.33
CA TRP A 134 -11.04 -4.16 17.09
C TRP A 134 -11.85 -3.06 17.78
N VAL A 135 -13.14 -3.27 18.06
CA VAL A 135 -13.97 -2.30 18.80
C VAL A 135 -13.62 -2.17 20.27
N ASP A 136 -12.92 -3.15 20.86
CA ASP A 136 -12.71 -3.25 22.32
C ASP A 136 -11.75 -2.19 22.89
N TYR A 137 -11.04 -1.48 22.01
CA TYR A 137 -10.07 -0.43 22.33
C TYR A 137 -10.20 0.78 21.38
N LEU A 138 -11.35 0.94 20.73
CA LEU A 138 -11.63 2.09 19.87
C LEU A 138 -11.83 3.35 20.71
N SER A 139 -11.04 4.41 20.44
CA SER A 139 -11.16 5.70 21.14
C SER A 139 -12.02 6.73 20.38
N PRO A 140 -11.85 6.92 19.06
CA PRO A 140 -12.59 7.94 18.34
C PRO A 140 -14.08 7.63 18.21
N GLN A 141 -14.90 8.69 18.23
CA GLN A 141 -16.31 8.58 17.89
C GLN A 141 -16.50 8.58 16.37
N PHE A 142 -17.31 7.64 15.88
CA PHE A 142 -17.61 7.51 14.46
C PHE A 142 -18.93 8.18 14.07
N HIS A 143 -18.99 8.66 12.84
CA HIS A 143 -20.25 9.11 12.24
C HIS A 143 -21.18 7.90 12.03
N PRO A 144 -22.51 8.04 12.15
CA PRO A 144 -23.48 6.97 11.85
C PRO A 144 -23.36 6.29 10.48
N ARG A 145 -22.67 6.93 9.54
CA ARG A 145 -22.54 6.44 8.18
C ARG A 145 -21.26 5.61 7.99
N THR A 146 -20.34 5.66 8.96
CA THR A 146 -19.03 5.02 8.92
C THR A 146 -19.13 3.50 8.85
N VAL A 147 -20.01 2.88 9.64
CA VAL A 147 -19.99 1.42 9.82
C VAL A 147 -21.04 0.73 8.96
N THR A 148 -20.65 -0.35 8.30
CA THR A 148 -21.52 -1.25 7.53
C THR A 148 -21.36 -2.67 8.05
N VAL A 149 -22.43 -3.25 8.59
CA VAL A 149 -22.46 -4.66 9.04
C VAL A 149 -22.85 -5.55 7.88
N ILE A 150 -22.00 -6.52 7.54
CA ILE A 150 -22.31 -7.59 6.59
C ILE A 150 -23.15 -8.64 7.33
N LYS A 151 -24.43 -8.76 6.96
CA LYS A 151 -25.44 -9.57 7.68
C LYS A 151 -25.54 -11.00 7.14
N GLN A 152 -25.06 -11.24 5.92
CA GLN A 152 -25.14 -12.51 5.20
C GLN A 152 -24.17 -13.58 5.77
N TYR A 153 -23.13 -13.13 6.48
CA TYR A 153 -22.10 -13.97 7.08
C TYR A 153 -21.91 -13.60 8.56
N LEU A 154 -21.42 -14.56 9.34
CA LEU A 154 -21.15 -14.39 10.76
C LEU A 154 -19.65 -14.56 11.03
N HIS A 155 -19.09 -13.67 11.84
CA HIS A 155 -17.70 -13.73 12.28
C HIS A 155 -17.40 -15.06 12.99
N ASN A 156 -16.25 -15.68 12.68
CA ASN A 156 -15.82 -17.00 13.18
C ASN A 156 -16.83 -18.16 12.94
N CYS A 157 -17.69 -18.05 11.93
CA CYS A 157 -18.60 -19.13 11.56
C CYS A 157 -17.86 -20.27 10.85
N THR A 158 -17.94 -21.48 11.39
CA THR A 158 -17.35 -22.69 10.78
C THR A 158 -18.24 -23.32 9.69
N GLN A 159 -19.56 -23.09 9.74
CA GLN A 159 -20.51 -23.68 8.81
C GLN A 159 -20.61 -22.90 7.48
N ARG A 160 -20.55 -21.58 7.55
CA ARG A 160 -20.58 -20.67 6.40
C ARG A 160 -19.51 -19.58 6.56
N PRO A 161 -18.22 -19.92 6.43
CA PRO A 161 -17.14 -18.97 6.54
C PRO A 161 -17.14 -17.99 5.37
N PHE A 162 -16.70 -16.76 5.63
CA PHE A 162 -16.46 -15.74 4.60
C PHE A 162 -14.98 -15.73 4.21
N ASN A 163 -14.52 -16.84 3.61
CA ASN A 163 -13.09 -17.12 3.43
C ASN A 163 -12.67 -17.35 1.98
N ILE A 164 -13.54 -17.10 1.00
CA ILE A 164 -13.28 -17.29 -0.42
C ILE A 164 -13.44 -15.94 -1.13
N PHE A 165 -12.47 -15.57 -1.96
CA PHE A 165 -12.44 -14.31 -2.72
C PHE A 165 -13.77 -13.99 -3.41
N THR A 166 -14.30 -14.95 -4.16
CA THR A 166 -15.57 -14.82 -4.89
C THR A 166 -16.77 -14.55 -4.00
N TYR A 167 -16.80 -15.02 -2.74
CA TYR A 167 -17.89 -14.67 -1.82
C TYR A 167 -17.97 -13.16 -1.56
N GLY A 168 -16.82 -12.47 -1.50
CA GLY A 168 -16.79 -11.02 -1.37
C GLY A 168 -17.17 -10.29 -2.66
N ARG A 169 -16.73 -10.81 -3.80
CA ARG A 169 -17.13 -10.30 -5.13
C ARG A 169 -18.65 -10.40 -5.35
N ASP A 170 -19.22 -11.55 -4.97
CA ASP A 170 -20.66 -11.79 -5.07
C ASP A 170 -21.44 -10.89 -4.11
N LEU A 171 -20.93 -10.71 -2.88
CA LEU A 171 -21.52 -9.78 -1.91
C LEU A 171 -21.55 -8.34 -2.46
N TRP A 172 -20.44 -7.87 -3.04
CA TRP A 172 -20.38 -6.55 -3.68
C TRP A 172 -21.42 -6.41 -4.79
N SER A 173 -21.66 -7.48 -5.55
CA SER A 173 -22.61 -7.49 -6.67
C SER A 173 -24.08 -7.51 -6.24
N THR A 174 -24.37 -7.71 -4.95
CA THR A 174 -25.76 -7.62 -4.45
C THR A 174 -26.22 -6.17 -4.41
N GLU A 175 -27.38 -5.87 -5.00
CA GLU A 175 -27.99 -4.52 -5.04
C GLU A 175 -28.03 -3.89 -3.64
N GLN A 176 -28.44 -4.66 -2.63
CA GLN A 176 -28.51 -4.18 -1.25
C GLN A 176 -27.16 -3.67 -0.70
N PHE A 177 -26.08 -4.41 -0.91
CA PHE A 177 -24.78 -4.01 -0.39
C PHE A 177 -24.17 -2.91 -1.26
N PHE A 178 -24.23 -3.07 -2.58
CA PHE A 178 -23.70 -2.14 -3.55
C PHE A 178 -24.29 -0.73 -3.35
N ASP A 179 -25.61 -0.60 -3.40
CA ASP A 179 -26.29 0.69 -3.27
C ASP A 179 -25.98 1.32 -1.91
N ASN A 180 -26.08 0.54 -0.83
CA ASN A 180 -25.82 1.07 0.51
C ASN A 180 -24.39 1.58 0.69
N PHE A 181 -23.40 0.82 0.21
CA PHE A 181 -22.00 1.16 0.42
C PHE A 181 -21.55 2.28 -0.52
N THR A 182 -21.97 2.26 -1.78
CA THR A 182 -21.63 3.30 -2.77
C THR A 182 -22.32 4.63 -2.49
N ASP A 183 -23.56 4.62 -1.99
CA ASP A 183 -24.22 5.84 -1.51
C ASP A 183 -23.46 6.46 -0.32
N LYS A 184 -22.97 5.64 0.62
CA LYS A 184 -22.13 6.14 1.72
C LYS A 184 -20.80 6.73 1.23
N ILE A 185 -20.18 6.13 0.21
CA ILE A 185 -19.00 6.70 -0.46
C ILE A 185 -19.36 8.06 -1.05
N ARG A 186 -20.43 8.14 -1.85
CA ARG A 186 -20.88 9.37 -2.51
C ARG A 186 -21.12 10.49 -1.50
N LEU A 187 -21.80 10.20 -0.39
CA LEU A 187 -22.06 11.18 0.67
C LEU A 187 -20.78 11.77 1.28
N TYR A 188 -19.73 10.97 1.50
CA TYR A 188 -18.47 11.50 2.01
C TYR A 188 -17.71 12.33 0.97
N ILE A 189 -17.84 11.98 -0.31
CA ILE A 189 -17.19 12.69 -1.41
C ILE A 189 -17.86 14.05 -1.63
N GLU A 190 -19.19 14.11 -1.58
CA GLU A 190 -19.95 15.35 -1.69
C GLU A 190 -19.67 16.34 -0.55
N GLU A 191 -19.20 15.84 0.60
CA GLU A 191 -18.74 16.64 1.76
C GLU A 191 -17.29 17.14 1.64
N CYS A 192 -16.53 16.70 0.64
CA CYS A 192 -15.16 17.16 0.42
C CYS A 192 -15.14 18.36 -0.52
N ASP A 193 -14.40 19.41 -0.16
CA ASP A 193 -14.20 20.56 -1.03
C ASP A 193 -13.27 20.19 -2.19
N LEU A 194 -12.17 19.47 -1.90
CA LEU A 194 -11.11 19.14 -2.85
C LEU A 194 -10.52 17.74 -2.60
N MET A 195 -11.35 16.72 -2.80
CA MET A 195 -10.92 15.33 -2.67
C MET A 195 -9.72 15.00 -3.58
N GLN A 196 -8.64 14.53 -2.95
CA GLN A 196 -7.42 14.09 -3.65
C GLN A 196 -7.38 12.58 -3.90
N GLY A 197 -8.04 11.76 -3.09
CA GLY A 197 -8.07 10.32 -3.33
C GLY A 197 -8.57 9.47 -2.17
N PHE A 198 -8.26 8.18 -2.27
CA PHE A 198 -8.72 7.14 -1.35
C PHE A 198 -7.54 6.41 -0.73
N GLN A 199 -7.69 6.07 0.55
CA GLN A 199 -6.84 5.11 1.24
C GLN A 199 -7.66 3.87 1.57
N VAL A 200 -7.25 2.70 1.11
CA VAL A 200 -8.02 1.46 1.30
C VAL A 200 -7.19 0.43 2.05
N LEU A 201 -7.63 0.00 3.23
CA LEU A 201 -7.09 -1.15 3.95
C LEU A 201 -8.06 -2.31 3.76
N MET A 202 -7.54 -3.49 3.43
CA MET A 202 -8.40 -4.67 3.27
C MET A 202 -7.68 -5.95 3.66
N ASP A 203 -8.40 -6.94 4.18
CA ASP A 203 -7.82 -8.27 4.43
C ASP A 203 -7.62 -8.98 3.09
N SER A 204 -6.43 -9.54 2.83
CA SER A 204 -6.11 -10.15 1.53
C SER A 204 -6.28 -11.67 1.50
N VAL A 205 -6.64 -12.30 2.62
CA VAL A 205 -6.56 -13.75 2.80
C VAL A 205 -7.91 -14.46 2.83
N ASP A 206 -9.02 -13.72 2.85
CA ASP A 206 -10.38 -14.25 3.03
C ASP A 206 -11.38 -13.57 2.05
N GLY A 207 -12.68 -13.64 2.33
CA GLY A 207 -13.69 -13.05 1.45
C GLY A 207 -13.59 -11.53 1.32
N PHE A 208 -12.98 -10.83 2.28
CA PHE A 208 -12.77 -9.39 2.17
C PHE A 208 -11.79 -9.03 1.05
N ALA A 209 -10.95 -9.97 0.62
CA ALA A 209 -10.07 -9.81 -0.53
C ALA A 209 -10.86 -9.48 -1.81
N GLY A 210 -11.96 -10.21 -2.06
CA GLY A 210 -12.83 -9.96 -3.21
C GLY A 210 -13.69 -8.73 -3.02
N LEU A 211 -14.20 -8.50 -1.81
CA LEU A 211 -14.97 -7.30 -1.49
C LEU A 211 -14.13 -6.03 -1.73
N GLY A 212 -12.88 -6.04 -1.26
CA GLY A 212 -11.92 -4.95 -1.42
C GLY A 212 -11.46 -4.75 -2.85
N ALA A 213 -11.21 -5.84 -3.59
CA ALA A 213 -10.92 -5.78 -5.02
C ALA A 213 -12.06 -5.10 -5.80
N SER A 214 -13.31 -5.54 -5.60
CA SER A 214 -14.48 -4.94 -6.25
C SER A 214 -14.73 -3.49 -5.83
N CYS A 215 -14.50 -3.16 -4.55
CA CYS A 215 -14.57 -1.78 -4.08
C CYS A 215 -13.53 -0.90 -4.78
N VAL A 216 -12.27 -1.33 -4.86
CA VAL A 216 -11.20 -0.55 -5.51
C VAL A 216 -11.44 -0.40 -7.01
N GLN A 217 -11.98 -1.42 -7.67
CA GLN A 217 -12.42 -1.33 -9.07
C GLN A 217 -13.50 -0.25 -9.24
N HIS A 218 -14.57 -0.30 -8.43
CA HIS A 218 -15.61 0.74 -8.46
C HIS A 218 -15.05 2.14 -8.22
N LEU A 219 -14.14 2.30 -7.25
CA LEU A 219 -13.50 3.60 -6.99
C LEU A 219 -12.72 4.12 -8.20
N ARG A 220 -12.02 3.23 -8.92
CA ARG A 220 -11.28 3.56 -10.13
C ARG A 220 -12.22 4.01 -11.24
N ASP A 221 -13.29 3.25 -11.47
CA ASP A 221 -14.23 3.45 -12.58
C ASP A 221 -15.05 4.73 -12.40
N GLU A 222 -15.55 5.01 -11.19
CA GLU A 222 -16.44 6.15 -10.94
C GLU A 222 -15.70 7.48 -10.70
N TYR A 223 -14.57 7.45 -9.99
CA TYR A 223 -13.96 8.69 -9.47
C TYR A 223 -12.63 9.05 -10.14
N GLY A 224 -11.89 8.07 -10.68
CA GLY A 224 -10.60 8.32 -11.35
C GLY A 224 -9.50 8.96 -10.47
N LYS A 225 -9.71 9.06 -9.15
CA LYS A 225 -8.75 9.66 -8.20
C LYS A 225 -7.63 8.69 -7.85
N SER A 226 -6.61 9.18 -7.15
CA SER A 226 -5.53 8.33 -6.65
C SER A 226 -6.04 7.38 -5.57
N ILE A 227 -5.71 6.10 -5.71
CA ILE A 227 -6.08 5.05 -4.75
C ILE A 227 -4.79 4.45 -4.21
N LEU A 228 -4.56 4.62 -2.90
CA LEU A 228 -3.48 3.96 -2.17
C LEU A 228 -4.05 2.78 -1.39
N ALA A 229 -3.67 1.57 -1.77
CA ALA A 229 -4.22 0.35 -1.19
C ALA A 229 -3.20 -0.41 -0.30
N PHE A 230 -3.67 -0.96 0.81
CA PHE A 230 -2.90 -1.76 1.75
C PHE A 230 -3.58 -3.12 1.99
N PRO A 231 -3.29 -4.12 1.14
CA PRO A 231 -3.68 -5.50 1.40
C PRO A 231 -2.99 -6.02 2.67
N CYS A 232 -3.76 -6.44 3.66
CA CYS A 232 -3.27 -6.80 4.99
C CYS A 232 -3.30 -8.31 5.19
N LEU A 233 -2.19 -8.86 5.71
CA LEU A 233 -2.03 -10.28 6.02
C LEU A 233 -1.77 -10.43 7.51
N ASP A 234 -2.72 -11.07 8.18
CA ASP A 234 -2.58 -11.47 9.58
C ASP A 234 -1.44 -12.49 9.73
N PHE A 235 -0.73 -12.40 10.85
CA PHE A 235 0.35 -13.33 11.15
C PHE A 235 -0.23 -14.67 11.60
N ASN A 236 0.36 -15.76 11.10
CA ASN A 236 0.04 -17.10 11.55
C ASN A 236 1.30 -17.97 11.52
N ASN A 237 1.58 -18.64 12.63
CA ASN A 237 2.69 -19.59 12.80
C ASN A 237 2.21 -21.04 12.94
N ALA A 238 0.91 -21.30 12.82
CA ALA A 238 0.38 -22.65 12.77
C ALA A 238 1.00 -23.43 11.61
N GLU A 239 1.10 -24.75 11.75
CA GLU A 239 1.63 -25.61 10.68
C GLU A 239 0.82 -25.46 9.38
N PRO A 240 1.48 -25.44 8.20
CA PRO A 240 0.80 -25.28 6.93
C PRO A 240 -0.29 -26.34 6.72
N SER A 241 -1.51 -25.88 6.45
CA SER A 241 -2.69 -26.71 6.22
C SER A 241 -3.17 -26.59 4.77
N ALA A 242 -4.04 -27.52 4.34
CA ALA A 242 -4.70 -27.42 3.04
C ALA A 242 -5.54 -26.13 2.89
N SER A 243 -6.05 -25.59 4.01
CA SER A 243 -6.79 -24.33 4.02
C SER A 243 -5.92 -23.11 3.71
N ASP A 244 -4.60 -23.19 3.90
CA ASP A 244 -3.70 -22.08 3.57
C ASP A 244 -3.50 -21.93 2.06
N LEU A 245 -3.76 -22.98 1.26
CA LEU A 245 -3.80 -22.86 -0.20
C LEU A 245 -4.96 -21.96 -0.65
N VAL A 246 -6.09 -21.99 0.06
CA VAL A 246 -7.22 -21.07 -0.21
C VAL A 246 -6.79 -19.62 0.02
N LYS A 247 -6.07 -19.36 1.11
CA LYS A 247 -5.53 -18.01 1.41
C LYS A 247 -4.53 -17.55 0.35
N VAL A 248 -3.70 -18.45 -0.18
CA VAL A 248 -2.78 -18.15 -1.30
C VAL A 248 -3.56 -17.72 -2.54
N VAL A 249 -4.62 -18.46 -2.92
CA VAL A 249 -5.47 -18.09 -4.06
C VAL A 249 -6.16 -16.75 -3.82
N ASN A 250 -6.75 -16.54 -2.64
CA ASN A 250 -7.38 -15.26 -2.28
C ASN A 250 -6.38 -14.10 -2.39
N THR A 251 -5.17 -14.29 -1.88
CA THR A 251 -4.10 -13.26 -1.91
C THR A 251 -3.67 -12.96 -3.35
N ALA A 252 -3.49 -14.00 -4.17
CA ALA A 252 -3.12 -13.87 -5.58
C ALA A 252 -4.18 -13.07 -6.35
N LEU A 253 -5.45 -13.46 -6.26
CA LEU A 253 -6.56 -12.75 -6.90
C LEU A 253 -6.69 -11.31 -6.38
N CYS A 254 -6.58 -11.11 -5.06
CA CYS A 254 -6.59 -9.78 -4.45
C CYS A 254 -5.53 -8.88 -5.07
N TRP A 255 -4.29 -9.33 -5.11
CA TRP A 255 -3.18 -8.49 -5.54
C TRP A 255 -3.16 -8.25 -7.05
N GLN A 256 -3.68 -9.18 -7.85
CA GLN A 256 -3.93 -8.94 -9.27
C GLN A 256 -4.88 -7.76 -9.44
N HIS A 257 -6.10 -7.87 -8.90
CA HIS A 257 -7.12 -6.83 -9.07
C HIS A 257 -6.72 -5.49 -8.45
N ILE A 258 -6.02 -5.51 -7.31
CA ILE A 258 -5.48 -4.28 -6.71
C ILE A 258 -4.36 -3.69 -7.56
N GLY A 259 -3.48 -4.51 -8.15
CA GLY A 259 -2.46 -4.04 -9.09
C GLY A 259 -3.05 -3.39 -10.34
N GLU A 260 -4.14 -3.93 -10.87
CA GLU A 260 -4.85 -3.36 -12.01
C GLU A 260 -5.53 -2.02 -11.67
N ASN A 261 -6.23 -1.96 -10.53
CA ASN A 261 -7.17 -0.87 -10.25
C ASN A 261 -6.62 0.23 -9.32
N SER A 262 -5.62 -0.05 -8.47
CA SER A 262 -5.02 0.98 -7.59
C SER A 262 -4.04 1.90 -8.33
N SER A 263 -3.71 3.04 -7.72
CA SER A 263 -2.63 3.93 -8.20
C SER A 263 -1.28 3.52 -7.63
N LEU A 264 -1.29 3.03 -6.39
CA LEU A 264 -0.15 2.43 -5.71
C LEU A 264 -0.69 1.47 -4.65
N TYR A 265 -0.01 0.37 -4.39
CA TYR A 265 -0.35 -0.50 -3.27
C TYR A 265 0.88 -1.07 -2.58
N SER A 266 0.73 -1.38 -1.29
CA SER A 266 1.77 -2.04 -0.52
C SER A 266 1.17 -3.07 0.44
N PRO A 267 1.43 -4.37 0.24
CA PRO A 267 0.99 -5.37 1.18
C PRO A 267 1.68 -5.24 2.54
N LEU A 268 0.93 -5.46 3.62
CA LEU A 268 1.38 -5.29 5.00
C LEU A 268 1.25 -6.58 5.79
N SER A 269 2.32 -6.96 6.49
CA SER A 269 2.32 -8.09 7.41
C SER A 269 3.43 -8.00 8.46
N CYS A 270 3.12 -8.46 9.68
CA CYS A 270 4.14 -8.77 10.68
C CYS A 270 4.80 -10.15 10.46
N GLY A 271 4.36 -10.92 9.47
CA GLY A 271 5.05 -12.13 9.01
C GLY A 271 6.15 -11.83 8.00
N GLN A 272 7.23 -12.61 8.02
CA GLN A 272 8.32 -12.45 7.05
C GLN A 272 7.93 -12.92 5.65
N VAL A 273 7.23 -14.05 5.50
CA VAL A 273 6.95 -14.67 4.19
C VAL A 273 5.51 -14.44 3.72
N GLY A 274 4.53 -14.53 4.63
CA GLY A 274 3.11 -14.34 4.33
C GLY A 274 2.36 -15.58 3.80
N TRP A 275 3.05 -16.66 3.38
CA TRP A 275 2.40 -17.89 2.85
C TRP A 275 3.35 -19.10 2.71
N PRO A 276 2.84 -20.35 2.63
CA PRO A 276 1.74 -20.85 3.45
C PRO A 276 2.23 -20.94 4.91
N PHE A 277 1.39 -20.50 5.84
CA PHE A 277 1.81 -20.06 7.17
C PHE A 277 2.55 -21.13 8.00
N GLY A 278 3.57 -20.65 8.73
CA GLY A 278 4.71 -21.38 9.28
C GLY A 278 6.02 -20.56 9.17
N ALA A 279 5.92 -19.23 9.14
CA ALA A 279 7.03 -18.31 8.92
C ALA A 279 7.34 -17.49 10.18
N ASP A 280 8.60 -17.10 10.35
CA ASP A 280 9.02 -16.26 11.46
C ASP A 280 8.33 -14.89 11.43
N SER A 281 8.07 -14.35 12.62
CA SER A 281 7.62 -12.98 12.77
C SER A 281 8.75 -11.98 12.48
N ARG A 282 8.36 -10.76 12.17
CA ARG A 282 9.29 -9.64 12.01
C ARG A 282 9.87 -9.27 13.36
N LYS A 283 11.18 -9.07 13.40
CA LYS A 283 11.90 -8.63 14.60
C LYS A 283 12.21 -7.15 14.47
N PHE A 284 12.03 -6.42 15.56
CA PHE A 284 12.36 -5.02 15.69
C PHE A 284 13.33 -4.87 16.85
N GLU A 285 14.34 -4.01 16.70
CA GLU A 285 15.25 -3.73 17.80
C GLU A 285 14.52 -2.98 18.90
N ASN A 286 14.77 -3.35 20.16
CA ASN A 286 14.19 -2.71 21.35
C ASN A 286 12.65 -2.84 21.48
N VAL A 287 12.03 -3.76 20.73
CA VAL A 287 10.60 -4.06 20.81
C VAL A 287 10.39 -5.56 20.98
N THR A 288 9.53 -5.93 21.92
CA THR A 288 9.08 -7.30 22.15
C THR A 288 7.56 -7.32 22.08
N TYR A 289 7.01 -8.07 21.11
CA TYR A 289 5.57 -8.18 20.89
C TYR A 289 5.17 -9.61 20.57
N SER A 290 3.91 -9.94 20.82
CA SER A 290 3.32 -11.23 20.44
C SER A 290 2.65 -11.11 19.07
N PRO A 291 3.23 -11.67 18.00
CA PRO A 291 2.71 -11.49 16.65
C PRO A 291 1.35 -12.16 16.42
N GLU A 292 0.97 -13.16 17.25
CA GLU A 292 -0.34 -13.82 17.21
C GLU A 292 -1.46 -12.95 17.81
N LEU A 293 -1.11 -11.97 18.65
CA LEU A 293 -2.07 -11.02 19.17
C LEU A 293 -2.28 -9.93 18.13
N LYS A 294 -3.45 -9.94 17.47
CA LYS A 294 -3.86 -8.91 16.51
C LYS A 294 -3.70 -7.50 17.06
N TYR A 295 -3.98 -7.29 18.36
CA TYR A 295 -3.75 -6.04 19.07
C TYR A 295 -2.29 -5.56 18.98
N HIS A 296 -1.30 -6.45 19.08
CA HIS A 296 0.12 -6.09 18.99
C HIS A 296 0.56 -5.88 17.54
N SER A 297 0.30 -6.86 16.67
CA SER A 297 0.75 -6.83 15.28
C SER A 297 0.15 -5.64 14.52
N SER A 298 -1.13 -5.36 14.74
CA SER A 298 -1.81 -4.23 14.09
C SER A 298 -1.33 -2.86 14.57
N ALA A 299 -0.89 -2.71 15.82
CA ALA A 299 -0.29 -1.47 16.33
C ALA A 299 1.02 -1.10 15.61
N ILE A 300 1.84 -2.10 15.28
CA ILE A 300 3.08 -1.91 14.51
C ILE A 300 2.75 -1.43 13.09
N LEU A 301 1.81 -2.09 12.42
CA LEU A 301 1.39 -1.70 11.06
C LEU A 301 0.73 -0.30 11.05
N ALA A 302 -0.11 0.00 12.04
CA ALA A 302 -0.72 1.31 12.21
C ALA A 302 0.30 2.42 12.45
N THR A 303 1.38 2.14 13.18
CA THR A 303 2.49 3.07 13.42
C THR A 303 3.22 3.43 12.12
N ALA A 304 3.43 2.44 11.24
CA ALA A 304 3.99 2.67 9.92
C ALA A 304 3.05 3.54 9.06
N LEU A 305 1.75 3.24 9.04
CA LEU A 305 0.75 4.01 8.28
C LEU A 305 0.60 5.45 8.78
N ASP A 306 0.57 5.67 10.10
CA ASP A 306 0.56 7.02 10.67
C ASP A 306 1.81 7.80 10.23
N THR A 307 2.99 7.22 10.40
CA THR A 307 4.23 7.94 10.10
C THR A 307 4.38 8.19 8.60
N LEU A 308 4.10 7.20 7.75
CA LEU A 308 4.18 7.32 6.30
C LEU A 308 3.25 8.40 5.75
N SER A 309 2.01 8.44 6.24
CA SER A 309 0.99 9.38 5.76
C SER A 309 1.29 10.84 6.10
N LEU A 310 2.31 11.12 6.92
CA LEU A 310 2.80 12.49 7.14
C LEU A 310 3.17 13.21 5.84
N ARG A 311 3.58 12.47 4.79
CA ARG A 311 3.93 13.04 3.48
C ARG A 311 2.84 13.96 2.92
N TYR A 312 1.57 13.58 3.05
CA TYR A 312 0.44 14.36 2.53
C TYR A 312 -0.45 14.95 3.63
N ARG A 313 0.01 14.89 4.90
CA ARG A 313 -0.70 15.46 6.07
C ARG A 313 0.09 16.54 6.79
N THR A 314 1.38 16.71 6.54
CA THR A 314 2.17 17.77 7.19
C THR A 314 1.78 19.17 6.71
N LYS A 315 1.68 20.13 7.64
CA LYS A 315 1.46 21.55 7.30
C LYS A 315 2.69 22.24 6.72
N LYS A 316 3.88 21.65 6.90
CA LYS A 316 5.15 22.21 6.41
C LYS A 316 5.23 22.22 4.88
N TYR A 317 4.62 21.22 4.23
CA TYR A 317 4.62 21.04 2.78
C TYR A 317 3.18 20.85 2.27
N PRO A 318 2.33 21.90 2.31
CA PRO A 318 0.90 21.78 2.06
C PRO A 318 0.54 21.42 0.61
N SER A 319 1.50 21.48 -0.31
CA SER A 319 1.33 21.08 -1.71
C SER A 319 1.49 19.57 -1.95
N ALA A 320 2.11 18.84 -1.02
CA ALA A 320 2.37 17.41 -1.16
C ALA A 320 1.08 16.62 -1.02
N THR A 321 0.79 15.78 -2.01
CA THR A 321 -0.46 15.01 -2.08
C THR A 321 -0.25 13.51 -2.15
N LEU A 322 -1.34 12.78 -1.92
CA LEU A 322 -1.42 11.35 -2.15
C LEU A 322 -1.09 11.00 -3.62
N SER A 323 -1.53 11.81 -4.57
CA SER A 323 -1.21 11.62 -5.99
C SER A 323 0.28 11.74 -6.27
N ASP A 324 0.99 12.67 -5.62
CA ASP A 324 2.44 12.80 -5.78
C ASP A 324 3.17 11.56 -5.23
N LEU A 325 2.71 11.03 -4.09
CA LEU A 325 3.23 9.77 -3.54
C LEU A 325 3.06 8.60 -4.51
N CYS A 326 1.86 8.45 -5.08
CA CYS A 326 1.61 7.40 -6.06
C CYS A 326 2.47 7.58 -7.32
N ALA A 327 2.55 8.80 -7.85
CA ALA A 327 3.31 9.09 -9.07
C ALA A 327 4.81 8.80 -8.89
N ASP A 328 5.39 9.28 -7.78
CA ASP A 328 6.81 9.10 -7.49
C ASP A 328 7.21 7.62 -7.39
N LEU A 329 6.35 6.78 -6.80
CA LEU A 329 6.69 5.36 -6.56
C LEU A 329 6.24 4.43 -7.70
N ASN A 330 5.40 4.90 -8.62
CA ASN A 330 4.87 4.11 -9.74
C ASN A 330 5.79 4.16 -10.98
N LYS A 331 7.07 3.85 -10.79
CA LYS A 331 8.08 3.87 -11.86
C LYS A 331 7.72 2.86 -12.95
N LEU A 332 7.70 3.30 -14.21
CA LEU A 332 7.39 2.46 -15.38
C LEU A 332 6.02 1.75 -15.28
N GLY A 333 5.06 2.34 -14.56
CA GLY A 333 3.73 1.74 -14.37
C GLY A 333 3.68 0.59 -13.36
N ARG A 334 4.78 0.32 -12.63
CA ARG A 334 4.80 -0.66 -11.53
C ARG A 334 4.21 -0.06 -10.26
N LYS A 335 2.98 -0.46 -9.96
CA LYS A 335 2.16 0.10 -8.86
C LYS A 335 2.40 -0.54 -7.49
N ALA A 336 3.28 -1.53 -7.37
CA ALA A 336 3.58 -2.15 -6.08
C ALA A 336 4.81 -1.51 -5.43
N ALA A 337 4.71 -1.27 -4.12
CA ALA A 337 5.80 -0.78 -3.29
C ALA A 337 5.90 -1.59 -1.99
N ALA A 338 7.09 -1.61 -1.40
CA ALA A 338 7.34 -2.21 -0.10
C ALA A 338 7.27 -1.15 1.01
N THR A 339 6.63 -1.46 2.13
CA THR A 339 6.57 -0.57 3.30
C THR A 339 7.65 -0.95 4.30
N SER A 340 8.27 0.04 4.95
CA SER A 340 9.31 -0.14 5.96
C SER A 340 9.01 0.63 7.24
N LEU A 341 9.60 0.19 8.36
CA LEU A 341 9.44 0.79 9.67
C LEU A 341 10.73 0.67 10.50
N SER A 342 11.09 1.76 11.18
CA SER A 342 12.10 1.85 12.23
C SER A 342 11.40 2.25 13.52
N LEU A 343 11.24 1.28 14.42
CA LEU A 343 10.41 1.39 15.63
C LEU A 343 11.13 0.79 16.86
N PRO A 344 11.54 1.62 17.84
CA PRO A 344 11.74 3.07 17.72
C PRO A 344 12.91 3.39 16.78
N PHE A 345 12.95 4.62 16.24
CA PHE A 345 14.14 5.11 15.54
C PHE A 345 15.32 5.18 16.54
N PRO A 346 16.55 4.78 16.14
CA PRO A 346 17.63 4.39 17.07
C PRO A 346 18.37 5.57 17.75
N MET A 347 17.64 6.59 18.22
CA MET A 347 18.21 7.69 19.02
C MET A 347 18.73 7.16 20.35
N LYS A 348 20.04 7.21 20.56
CA LYS A 348 20.68 6.83 21.82
C LYS A 348 20.59 7.96 22.85
N MET A 349 20.52 7.60 24.13
CA MET A 349 20.49 8.57 25.22
C MET A 349 21.79 9.38 25.29
N LYS A 350 21.69 10.71 25.43
CA LYS A 350 22.82 11.68 25.44
C LYS A 350 23.65 11.73 24.14
N MET A 351 23.14 11.16 23.05
CA MET A 351 23.72 11.31 21.72
C MET A 351 22.83 12.19 20.86
N ASP A 352 23.48 12.96 19.99
CA ASP A 352 22.84 13.77 18.98
C ASP A 352 22.68 12.97 17.69
N LEU A 353 21.78 13.39 16.81
CA LEU A 353 21.49 12.71 15.54
C LEU A 353 22.77 12.50 14.70
N ILE A 354 23.66 13.50 14.66
CA ILE A 354 24.93 13.41 13.93
C ILE A 354 25.87 12.30 14.45
N ASP A 355 25.78 11.95 15.73
CA ASP A 355 26.57 10.86 16.31
C ASP A 355 25.87 9.51 16.05
N VAL A 356 24.54 9.46 16.18
CA VAL A 356 23.75 8.27 15.88
C VAL A 356 23.94 7.83 14.43
N LEU A 357 23.85 8.75 13.48
CA LEU A 357 23.97 8.46 12.05
C LEU A 357 25.40 8.06 11.64
N ASP A 358 26.42 8.70 12.22
CA ASP A 358 27.83 8.41 11.93
C ASP A 358 28.27 7.03 12.45
N GLU A 359 27.68 6.57 13.56
CA GLU A 359 27.95 5.25 14.14
C GLU A 359 26.98 4.15 13.65
N PHE A 360 25.98 4.49 12.83
CA PHE A 360 24.95 3.54 12.44
C PHE A 360 25.49 2.55 11.41
N GLU A 361 25.32 1.25 11.69
CA GLU A 361 25.69 0.16 10.79
C GLU A 361 24.44 -0.70 10.48
N GLY A 362 24.28 -1.13 9.23
CA GLY A 362 23.18 -1.99 8.80
C GLY A 362 21.99 -1.22 8.20
N SER A 363 20.82 -1.86 8.18
CA SER A 363 19.59 -1.27 7.65
C SER A 363 18.94 -0.34 8.66
N LEU A 364 18.55 0.86 8.22
CA LEU A 364 17.82 1.81 9.07
C LEU A 364 16.38 1.38 9.36
N TRP A 365 15.86 0.39 8.64
CA TRP A 365 14.46 -0.01 8.69
C TRP A 365 14.27 -1.52 8.57
N THR A 366 13.14 -1.98 9.10
CA THR A 366 12.63 -3.34 8.91
C THR A 366 11.51 -3.27 7.88
N SER A 367 11.57 -4.10 6.84
CA SER A 367 10.45 -4.25 5.88
C SER A 367 9.20 -4.76 6.61
N LEU A 368 8.02 -4.30 6.20
CA LEU A 368 6.70 -4.77 6.64
C LEU A 368 5.94 -5.47 5.50
N THR A 369 6.56 -5.60 4.33
CA THR A 369 5.96 -6.23 3.16
C THR A 369 6.41 -7.69 3.07
N PRO A 370 5.48 -8.66 3.05
CA PRO A 370 5.82 -10.10 3.09
C PRO A 370 6.71 -10.50 1.91
N SER A 371 7.64 -11.43 2.15
CA SER A 371 8.62 -11.94 1.18
C SER A 371 9.45 -10.83 0.49
N CYS A 372 9.61 -9.67 1.15
CA CYS A 372 10.36 -8.53 0.63
C CYS A 372 11.40 -8.06 1.65
N ASP A 373 12.67 -8.04 1.24
CA ASP A 373 13.76 -7.40 1.98
C ASP A 373 14.15 -6.10 1.28
N ILE A 374 14.10 -4.98 1.99
CA ILE A 374 14.26 -3.65 1.41
C ILE A 374 15.72 -3.24 1.54
N SER A 375 16.46 -3.36 0.44
CA SER A 375 17.81 -2.81 0.31
C SER A 375 17.81 -1.30 0.58
N MET A 376 18.92 -0.76 1.09
CA MET A 376 19.14 0.69 1.18
C MET A 376 19.35 1.32 -0.22
N ASP A 377 19.80 0.54 -1.20
CA ASP A 377 20.22 1.02 -2.52
C ASP A 377 19.22 0.69 -3.63
N ASN A 378 19.29 1.45 -4.73
CA ASN A 378 18.49 1.28 -5.95
C ASN A 378 16.97 1.41 -5.76
N ASN A 379 16.52 2.30 -4.88
CA ASN A 379 15.10 2.54 -4.63
C ASN A 379 14.65 3.93 -5.06
N MET A 380 13.43 3.99 -5.60
CA MET A 380 12.63 5.21 -5.51
C MET A 380 11.85 5.12 -4.21
N GLN A 381 12.02 6.09 -3.30
CA GLN A 381 11.52 5.95 -1.94
C GLN A 381 10.96 7.23 -1.35
N SER A 382 9.94 7.05 -0.52
CA SER A 382 9.28 8.09 0.25
C SER A 382 9.45 7.76 1.72
N ILE A 383 10.25 8.55 2.44
CA ILE A 383 10.59 8.33 3.84
C ILE A 383 9.99 9.45 4.68
N ALA A 384 9.42 9.09 5.83
CA ALA A 384 8.92 10.03 6.83
C ALA A 384 9.60 9.76 8.18
N LEU A 385 10.12 10.82 8.80
CA LEU A 385 10.76 10.77 10.12
C LEU A 385 10.05 11.73 11.08
N ARG A 386 9.72 11.27 12.29
CA ARG A 386 9.12 12.11 13.33
C ARG A 386 9.80 11.93 14.68
N GLY A 387 9.70 12.95 15.54
CA GLY A 387 10.10 12.86 16.94
C GLY A 387 11.56 13.21 17.25
N ILE A 388 12.26 13.87 16.33
CA ILE A 388 13.60 14.39 16.59
C ILE A 388 13.54 15.91 16.58
N SER A 389 13.88 16.51 17.71
CA SER A 389 13.93 17.97 17.85
C SER A 389 15.24 18.54 17.31
N GLU A 390 15.20 19.80 16.88
CA GLU A 390 16.36 20.48 16.27
C GLU A 390 17.50 20.70 17.27
N ASP A 391 17.23 20.75 18.58
CA ASP A 391 18.26 20.79 19.63
C ASP A 391 19.04 19.48 19.78
N ARG A 392 18.51 18.37 19.24
CA ARG A 392 19.12 17.04 19.29
C ARG A 392 19.89 16.69 18.02
N ILE A 393 20.10 17.62 17.08
CA ILE A 393 20.80 17.31 15.83
C ILE A 393 22.32 17.25 16.00
N LYS A 394 22.89 18.19 16.76
CA LYS A 394 24.33 18.36 16.99
C LYS A 394 24.58 19.29 18.17
N ARG A 395 25.77 19.23 18.77
CA ARG A 395 26.18 20.15 19.85
C ARG A 395 26.53 21.53 19.30
N PRO A 396 26.38 22.59 20.12
CA PRO A 396 26.89 23.91 19.80
C PRO A 396 28.40 23.93 19.55
N ILE A 397 28.89 24.93 18.81
CA ILE A 397 30.29 25.01 18.36
C ILE A 397 31.36 24.92 19.48
N HIS A 398 31.04 25.39 20.68
CA HIS A 398 31.95 25.35 21.83
C HIS A 398 32.04 23.96 22.49
N GLU A 399 31.05 23.10 22.25
CA GLU A 399 30.95 21.73 22.79
C GLU A 399 31.04 20.65 21.70
N ALA A 400 31.07 21.05 20.43
CA ALA A 400 31.05 20.17 19.27
C ALA A 400 32.16 19.12 19.25
N SER A 401 33.35 19.46 19.76
CA SER A 401 34.49 18.53 19.81
C SER A 401 34.71 17.86 18.43
N LYS A 402 34.69 16.52 18.37
CA LYS A 402 34.82 15.73 17.13
C LYS A 402 33.68 15.92 16.11
N GLN A 403 32.50 16.42 16.51
CA GLN A 403 31.41 16.65 15.57
C GLN A 403 31.78 17.72 14.54
N ILE A 404 32.59 18.73 14.90
CA ILE A 404 32.90 19.86 14.01
C ILE A 404 33.63 19.46 12.73
N SER A 405 34.35 18.33 12.76
CA SER A 405 35.05 17.79 11.58
C SER A 405 34.14 17.00 10.64
N LYS A 406 32.93 16.63 11.07
CA LYS A 406 31.99 15.85 10.24
C LYS A 406 31.35 16.76 9.19
N PRO A 407 31.23 16.32 7.91
CA PRO A 407 30.57 17.11 6.87
C PRO A 407 29.15 17.54 7.23
N ALA A 408 28.40 16.65 7.90
CA ALA A 408 27.02 16.88 8.36
C ALA A 408 26.90 17.95 9.45
N TYR A 409 27.98 18.41 10.06
CA TYR A 409 27.93 19.47 11.08
C TYR A 409 27.42 20.81 10.51
N ARG A 410 27.46 20.99 9.19
CA ARG A 410 26.91 22.19 8.52
C ARG A 410 25.38 22.17 8.45
N CYS A 411 24.73 21.02 8.55
CA CYS A 411 23.28 20.88 8.49
C CYS A 411 22.62 21.63 9.65
N SER A 412 21.61 22.45 9.34
CA SER A 412 20.91 23.32 10.28
C SER A 412 19.54 22.80 10.70
N SER A 413 19.06 21.73 10.06
CA SER A 413 17.82 21.05 10.39
C SER A 413 17.94 19.53 10.35
N VAL A 414 17.03 18.83 11.01
CA VAL A 414 16.84 17.36 10.90
C VAL A 414 16.67 16.97 9.43
N HIS A 415 15.92 17.77 8.66
CA HIS A 415 15.69 17.53 7.24
C HIS A 415 17.00 17.52 6.45
N GLU A 416 17.82 18.57 6.58
CA GLU A 416 19.10 18.66 5.87
C GLU A 416 20.07 17.54 6.26
N MET A 417 20.12 17.19 7.55
CA MET A 417 21.01 16.14 8.06
C MET A 417 20.62 14.76 7.56
N MET A 418 19.33 14.43 7.63
CA MET A 418 18.82 13.14 7.14
C MET A 418 18.89 13.03 5.62
N THR A 419 18.57 14.10 4.88
CA THR A 419 18.72 14.10 3.42
C THR A 419 20.18 13.89 3.02
N LEU A 420 21.12 14.55 3.69
CA LEU A 420 22.56 14.32 3.46
C LEU A 420 22.95 12.87 3.76
N TYR A 421 22.52 12.33 4.90
CA TYR A 421 22.81 10.95 5.28
C TYR A 421 22.26 9.94 4.26
N LEU A 422 20.99 10.08 3.86
CA LEU A 422 20.34 9.21 2.89
C LEU A 422 21.01 9.34 1.51
N ALA A 423 21.41 10.53 1.09
CA ALA A 423 22.16 10.71 -0.15
C ALA A 423 23.55 10.05 -0.14
N CYS A 424 24.19 9.95 1.04
CA CYS A 424 25.48 9.29 1.19
C CYS A 424 25.38 7.76 1.35
N THR A 425 24.25 7.25 1.87
CA THR A 425 24.10 5.83 2.25
C THR A 425 23.18 5.03 1.33
N CYS A 426 22.21 5.67 0.68
CA CYS A 426 21.30 5.05 -0.27
C CYS A 426 21.80 5.31 -1.69
N HIS A 427 22.69 4.46 -2.19
CA HIS A 427 23.27 4.59 -3.52
C HIS A 427 22.21 4.39 -4.62
N ALA A 428 22.34 5.16 -5.70
CA ALA A 428 21.45 5.13 -6.86
C ALA A 428 19.94 5.17 -6.50
N SER A 429 19.62 5.84 -5.38
CA SER A 429 18.26 5.96 -4.86
C SER A 429 17.79 7.41 -4.93
N ALA A 430 16.51 7.58 -5.23
CA ALA A 430 15.86 8.88 -5.22
C ALA A 430 14.88 8.91 -4.03
N THR A 431 15.08 9.88 -3.13
CA THR A 431 14.40 9.91 -1.83
C THR A 431 13.62 11.20 -1.64
N TYR A 432 12.32 11.06 -1.38
CA TYR A 432 11.49 12.14 -0.84
C TYR A 432 11.42 12.01 0.68
N LEU A 433 11.97 12.98 1.42
CA LEU A 433 11.96 12.99 2.88
C LEU A 433 10.90 13.96 3.43
N SER A 434 10.01 13.46 4.28
CA SER A 434 9.12 14.27 5.12
C SER A 434 9.56 14.20 6.57
N ASN A 435 9.52 15.31 7.31
CA ASN A 435 9.82 15.28 8.73
C ASN A 435 9.01 16.26 9.57
N ILE A 436 8.75 15.89 10.83
CA ILE A 436 8.14 16.73 11.86
C ILE A 436 8.88 16.55 13.19
N ALA A 437 8.82 17.56 14.07
CA ALA A 437 9.45 17.48 15.39
C ALA A 437 8.63 16.65 16.39
N ALA A 438 7.29 16.68 16.27
CA ALA A 438 6.38 15.97 17.15
C ALA A 438 6.61 14.44 17.13
N PRO A 439 6.90 13.80 18.27
CA PRO A 439 7.09 12.36 18.34
C PRO A 439 5.77 11.61 18.18
N LEU A 440 5.86 10.29 17.99
CA LEU A 440 4.69 9.44 18.15
C LEU A 440 4.40 9.34 19.65
N LYS A 441 3.20 9.75 20.08
CA LYS A 441 2.79 9.62 21.47
C LYS A 441 2.37 8.18 21.74
N ILE A 442 2.88 7.61 22.83
CA ILE A 442 2.52 6.28 23.32
C ILE A 442 1.59 6.50 24.51
N THR A 443 0.29 6.48 24.22
CA THR A 443 -0.79 6.60 25.21
C THR A 443 -1.69 5.39 25.12
N LEU A 444 -2.50 5.14 26.15
CA LEU A 444 -3.53 4.11 26.04
C LEU A 444 -4.45 4.40 24.85
N PRO A 445 -4.91 3.36 24.11
CA PRO A 445 -4.64 1.93 24.28
C PRO A 445 -3.55 1.41 23.33
N TYR A 446 -2.39 2.07 23.27
CA TYR A 446 -1.24 1.54 22.53
C TYR A 446 -0.57 0.40 23.33
N PRO A 447 -0.18 -0.73 22.71
CA PRO A 447 0.42 -1.86 23.42
C PRO A 447 1.76 -1.50 24.09
N LYS A 448 2.01 -2.04 25.29
CA LYS A 448 3.29 -1.86 26.00
C LYS A 448 4.37 -2.82 25.47
N ILE A 449 4.79 -2.62 24.21
CA ILE A 449 5.71 -3.52 23.48
C ILE A 449 7.19 -3.08 23.50
N PHE A 450 7.51 -1.96 24.14
CA PHE A 450 8.89 -1.46 24.18
C PHE A 450 9.70 -2.14 25.28
N ASN A 451 10.96 -2.45 24.98
CA ASN A 451 11.86 -3.09 25.96
C ASN A 451 12.23 -2.12 27.09
N ASN A 452 12.63 -2.68 28.24
CA ASN A 452 12.95 -1.92 29.44
C ASN A 452 14.14 -0.95 29.30
N ASN A 453 14.90 -1.01 28.21
CA ASN A 453 16.00 -0.08 27.90
C ASN A 453 15.55 1.17 27.12
N VAL A 454 14.28 1.25 26.72
CA VAL A 454 13.70 2.44 26.10
C VAL A 454 13.27 3.41 27.21
N THR A 455 13.76 4.65 27.14
CA THR A 455 13.43 5.70 28.11
C THR A 455 12.01 6.24 27.91
N LYS A 456 11.50 6.99 28.89
CA LYS A 456 10.22 7.71 28.80
C LYS A 456 10.05 8.54 27.51
N ASP A 457 11.12 9.19 27.06
CA ASP A 457 11.13 10.03 25.85
C ASP A 457 11.60 9.25 24.59
N GLY A 458 11.65 7.92 24.66
CA GLY A 458 11.90 7.05 23.51
C GLY A 458 13.34 6.90 23.07
N ASN A 459 14.30 7.46 23.82
CA ASN A 459 15.72 7.23 23.57
C ASN A 459 16.15 5.84 24.08
N ILE A 460 17.13 5.23 23.42
CA ILE A 460 17.71 3.93 23.77
C ILE A 460 18.84 4.11 24.78
N ALA A 461 18.73 3.47 25.94
CA ALA A 461 19.79 3.37 26.94
C ALA A 461 20.55 2.04 26.79
N SER A 462 21.80 2.01 27.25
CA SER A 462 22.61 0.78 27.32
C SER A 462 22.34 -0.06 28.58
N TRP A 463 21.40 0.37 29.42
CA TRP A 463 20.95 -0.33 30.63
C TRP A 463 19.42 -0.29 30.75
N PRO A 464 18.80 -1.20 31.52
CA PRO A 464 17.37 -1.13 31.81
C PRO A 464 17.01 0.13 32.61
N VAL A 465 16.03 0.89 32.12
CA VAL A 465 15.55 2.15 32.71
C VAL A 465 14.32 1.90 33.60
N GLY A 466 13.43 0.97 33.20
CA GLY A 466 12.26 0.57 33.98
C GLY A 466 11.15 1.62 34.07
N THR A 467 11.09 2.56 33.12
CA THR A 467 10.04 3.59 33.02
C THR A 467 9.11 3.30 31.85
N ASP A 468 7.82 3.58 32.00
CA ASP A 468 6.87 3.54 30.89
C ASP A 468 7.27 4.55 29.80
N VAL A 469 7.14 4.11 28.54
CA VAL A 469 7.46 4.92 27.35
C VAL A 469 6.25 5.79 27.01
N ASN A 470 6.45 7.11 26.94
CA ASN A 470 5.39 8.08 26.66
C ASN A 470 5.41 8.58 25.22
N SER A 471 6.58 8.58 24.59
CA SER A 471 6.74 9.02 23.21
C SER A 471 7.99 8.45 22.59
N ILE A 472 8.00 8.31 21.27
CA ILE A 472 9.15 7.79 20.53
C ILE A 472 9.39 8.52 19.21
N ALA A 473 10.65 8.53 18.78
CA ALA A 473 10.98 8.84 17.39
C ALA A 473 10.68 7.61 16.51
N VAL A 474 10.14 7.83 15.32
CA VAL A 474 9.75 6.77 14.38
C VAL A 474 10.12 7.21 12.98
N MET A 475 10.60 6.26 12.18
CA MET A 475 10.77 6.43 10.75
C MET A 475 9.98 5.36 10.01
N ALA A 476 9.24 5.73 8.97
CA ALA A 476 8.56 4.78 8.10
C ALA A 476 8.78 5.18 6.64
N GLY A 477 8.75 4.21 5.73
CA GLY A 477 8.99 4.47 4.33
C GLY A 477 8.17 3.58 3.40
N MET A 478 8.00 4.03 2.16
CA MET A 478 7.56 3.22 1.03
C MET A 478 8.64 3.23 -0.04
N HIS A 479 8.94 2.06 -0.60
CA HIS A 479 10.08 1.82 -1.47
C HIS A 479 9.63 1.07 -2.72
N SER A 480 9.95 1.63 -3.88
CA SER A 480 9.78 1.01 -5.19
C SER A 480 11.16 0.62 -5.72
N GLY A 481 11.41 -0.67 -5.83
CA GLY A 481 12.70 -1.24 -6.17
C GLY A 481 12.58 -2.71 -6.61
N SER A 482 13.71 -3.31 -6.97
CA SER A 482 13.77 -4.71 -7.41
C SER A 482 13.39 -5.70 -6.30
N ASN A 483 13.48 -5.30 -5.04
CA ASN A 483 13.05 -6.07 -3.87
C ASN A 483 11.57 -6.48 -3.89
N VAL A 484 10.71 -5.72 -4.56
CA VAL A 484 9.28 -6.08 -4.72
C VAL A 484 9.13 -7.33 -5.59
N ALA A 485 10.10 -7.65 -6.46
CA ALA A 485 10.07 -8.86 -7.28
C ALA A 485 10.05 -10.12 -6.41
N ALA A 486 10.91 -10.20 -5.37
CA ALA A 486 10.98 -11.36 -4.48
C ALA A 486 9.64 -11.68 -3.80
N MET A 487 8.84 -10.64 -3.49
CA MET A 487 7.50 -10.80 -2.95
C MET A 487 6.58 -11.51 -3.94
N TYR A 488 6.53 -11.04 -5.18
CA TYR A 488 5.72 -11.67 -6.22
C TYR A 488 6.23 -13.08 -6.57
N GLU A 489 7.55 -13.30 -6.60
CA GLU A 489 8.11 -14.62 -6.98
C GLU A 489 7.73 -15.66 -5.94
N SER A 490 7.80 -15.27 -4.67
CA SER A 490 7.40 -16.11 -3.54
C SER A 490 5.91 -16.47 -3.62
N LEU A 491 5.03 -15.50 -3.93
CA LEU A 491 3.59 -15.75 -4.08
C LEU A 491 3.31 -16.65 -5.29
N LEU A 492 3.84 -16.28 -6.46
CA LEU A 492 3.69 -17.02 -7.70
C LEU A 492 4.16 -18.48 -7.55
N LYS A 493 5.28 -18.70 -6.85
CA LYS A 493 5.78 -20.04 -6.55
C LYS A 493 4.76 -20.87 -5.75
N GLN A 494 4.03 -20.28 -4.80
CA GLN A 494 2.98 -21.00 -4.09
C GLN A 494 1.73 -21.20 -4.95
N THR A 495 1.31 -20.16 -5.68
CA THR A 495 0.12 -20.23 -6.55
C THR A 495 0.30 -21.30 -7.63
N LYS A 496 1.50 -21.42 -8.23
CA LYS A 496 1.84 -22.48 -9.21
C LYS A 496 1.78 -23.92 -8.67
N ARG A 497 1.76 -24.12 -7.34
CA ARG A 497 1.54 -25.46 -6.76
C ARG A 497 0.11 -25.94 -6.98
N ILE A 498 -0.82 -25.02 -7.24
CA ILE A 498 -2.22 -25.29 -7.52
C ILE A 498 -2.35 -25.53 -9.03
N ARG A 499 -2.31 -26.81 -9.43
CA ARG A 499 -2.38 -27.20 -10.85
C ARG A 499 -3.75 -27.07 -11.49
N SER A 500 -4.82 -27.02 -10.67
CA SER A 500 -6.17 -26.78 -11.16
C SER A 500 -7.05 -26.27 -10.03
N ILE A 501 -7.73 -25.16 -10.30
CA ILE A 501 -8.65 -24.54 -9.33
C ILE A 501 -9.89 -25.42 -9.09
N LYS A 502 -10.23 -26.31 -10.03
CA LYS A 502 -11.35 -27.27 -9.92
C LYS A 502 -11.26 -28.22 -8.72
N LYS A 503 -10.09 -28.36 -8.10
CA LYS A 503 -9.93 -29.13 -6.86
C LYS A 503 -10.45 -28.42 -5.62
N PHE A 504 -10.71 -27.12 -5.72
CA PHE A 504 -11.22 -26.30 -4.64
C PHE A 504 -12.69 -25.96 -4.91
N HIS A 505 -13.58 -26.88 -4.52
CA HIS A 505 -15.02 -26.75 -4.79
C HIS A 505 -15.61 -25.41 -4.34
N ALA A 506 -15.16 -24.87 -3.21
CA ALA A 506 -15.65 -23.59 -2.73
C ALA A 506 -15.46 -22.43 -3.72
N PHE A 507 -14.36 -22.42 -4.49
CA PHE A 507 -14.10 -21.46 -5.55
C PHE A 507 -14.94 -21.73 -6.81
N THR A 508 -15.02 -22.99 -7.25
CA THR A 508 -15.81 -23.34 -8.44
C THR A 508 -17.31 -23.13 -8.23
N ASP A 509 -17.82 -23.48 -7.05
CA ASP A 509 -19.24 -23.37 -6.70
C ASP A 509 -19.68 -21.90 -6.57
N SER A 510 -18.72 -20.99 -6.39
CA SER A 510 -18.93 -19.53 -6.39
C SER A 510 -18.46 -18.86 -7.68
N GLY A 511 -18.25 -19.63 -8.75
CA GLY A 511 -18.05 -19.09 -10.08
C GLY A 511 -16.64 -18.58 -10.39
N LEU A 512 -15.61 -19.01 -9.67
CA LEU A 512 -14.22 -18.81 -10.13
C LEU A 512 -13.94 -19.78 -11.28
N GLU A 513 -13.69 -19.25 -12.47
CA GLU A 513 -13.35 -20.03 -13.65
C GLU A 513 -11.85 -20.40 -13.67
N GLU A 514 -11.51 -21.50 -14.34
CA GLU A 514 -10.10 -21.91 -14.48
C GLU A 514 -9.30 -20.88 -15.29
N ASP A 515 -9.93 -20.29 -16.31
CA ASP A 515 -9.30 -19.28 -17.17
C ASP A 515 -8.98 -18.00 -16.35
N GLU A 516 -9.90 -17.56 -15.49
CA GLU A 516 -9.67 -16.44 -14.56
C GLU A 516 -8.48 -16.71 -13.62
N PHE A 517 -8.36 -17.93 -13.10
CA PHE A 517 -7.22 -18.31 -12.27
C PHE A 517 -5.90 -18.36 -13.07
N MET A 518 -5.95 -18.76 -14.34
CA MET A 518 -4.77 -18.76 -15.23
C MET A 518 -4.35 -17.34 -15.61
N GLU A 519 -5.30 -16.42 -15.84
CA GLU A 519 -5.02 -14.99 -16.05
C GLU A 519 -4.29 -14.39 -14.84
N CYS A 520 -4.71 -14.76 -13.62
CA CYS A 520 -4.01 -14.37 -12.40
C CYS A 520 -2.54 -14.80 -12.38
N LEU A 521 -2.25 -16.04 -12.80
CA LEU A 521 -0.87 -16.53 -12.91
C LEU A 521 -0.07 -15.77 -13.97
N ILE A 522 -0.68 -15.52 -15.13
CA ILE A 522 -0.07 -14.78 -16.24
C ILE A 522 0.25 -13.35 -15.78
N PHE A 523 -0.66 -12.68 -15.06
CA PHE A 523 -0.42 -11.35 -14.50
C PHE A 523 0.88 -11.31 -13.67
N PHE A 524 1.07 -12.25 -12.76
CA PHE A 524 2.29 -12.30 -11.94
C PHE A 524 3.53 -12.62 -12.78
N GLU A 525 3.43 -13.48 -13.79
CA GLU A 525 4.54 -13.72 -14.71
C GLU A 525 4.93 -12.44 -15.47
N LEU A 526 3.93 -11.70 -15.97
CA LEU A 526 4.11 -10.43 -16.70
C LEU A 526 4.76 -9.33 -15.86
N ILE A 527 4.58 -9.31 -14.53
CA ILE A 527 5.23 -8.32 -13.66
C ILE A 527 6.77 -8.42 -13.70
N PHE A 528 7.33 -9.60 -13.91
CA PHE A 528 8.79 -9.82 -13.99
C PHE A 528 9.37 -9.48 -15.35
N TYR A 529 8.53 -9.15 -16.30
CA TYR A 529 8.92 -9.08 -17.68
C TYR A 529 9.25 -7.64 -18.04
N GLU A 530 10.56 -7.38 -18.15
CA GLU A 530 11.05 -6.20 -18.86
C GLU A 530 10.57 -6.22 -20.32
N ASN A 531 10.51 -5.03 -20.93
CA ASN A 531 10.15 -4.87 -22.34
C ASN A 531 10.97 -5.88 -23.17
N PRO A 532 10.33 -6.83 -23.89
CA PRO A 532 11.04 -7.88 -24.62
C PRO A 532 12.01 -7.32 -25.68
N PHE A 533 11.81 -6.08 -26.11
CA PHE A 533 12.66 -5.37 -27.06
C PHE A 533 13.70 -4.44 -26.39
N ARG A 534 13.92 -4.49 -25.07
CA ARG A 534 14.83 -3.55 -24.37
C ARG A 534 16.24 -3.51 -24.98
N GLU A 535 16.76 -4.67 -25.38
CA GLU A 535 18.11 -4.81 -25.97
C GLU A 535 18.12 -4.18 -27.35
N ARG A 536 17.10 -4.50 -28.16
CA ARG A 536 16.96 -3.95 -29.52
C ARG A 536 16.72 -2.44 -29.51
N ILE A 537 15.92 -1.93 -28.58
CA ILE A 537 15.76 -0.49 -28.35
C ILE A 537 17.13 0.13 -28.05
N SER A 538 17.89 -0.44 -27.10
CA SER A 538 19.22 0.06 -26.78
C SER A 538 20.16 0.06 -27.99
N GLU A 539 20.18 -1.01 -28.78
CA GLU A 539 21.01 -1.12 -30.00
C GLU A 539 20.66 -0.03 -31.01
N VAL A 540 19.39 0.15 -31.34
CA VAL A 540 18.92 1.13 -32.33
C VAL A 540 19.36 2.56 -32.00
N PHE A 541 19.49 2.91 -30.71
CA PHE A 541 19.91 4.26 -30.28
C PHE A 541 21.42 4.39 -30.00
N THR A 542 22.16 3.28 -29.82
CA THR A 542 23.61 3.30 -29.48
C THR A 542 24.55 3.01 -30.66
N GLN A 543 24.02 2.54 -31.79
CA GLN A 543 24.82 2.15 -32.97
C GLN A 543 25.41 3.32 -33.78
N ARG A 544 25.33 4.58 -33.31
CA ARG A 544 25.79 5.76 -34.07
C ARG A 544 27.30 6.01 -34.03
N GLN A 545 28.11 5.14 -33.44
CA GLN A 545 29.56 5.34 -33.43
C GLN A 545 30.21 4.94 -34.75
N ASP A 546 30.52 5.94 -35.57
CA ASP A 546 31.55 5.85 -36.60
C ASP A 546 32.87 5.32 -35.99
N SER A 547 33.32 4.19 -36.52
CA SER A 547 34.68 3.64 -36.49
C SER A 547 35.69 4.26 -35.50
N GLY A 548 35.99 3.57 -34.39
CA GLY A 548 37.34 3.61 -33.80
C GLY A 548 37.52 3.57 -32.29
N GLN A 549 36.48 3.71 -31.45
CA GLN A 549 36.64 3.63 -29.99
C GLN A 549 35.44 2.95 -29.31
N SER A 550 35.36 1.62 -29.41
CA SER A 550 34.42 0.80 -28.65
C SER A 550 34.96 0.49 -27.26
N THR A 551 34.66 1.30 -26.23
CA THR A 551 34.79 0.87 -24.82
C THR A 551 33.88 1.63 -23.83
N SER A 552 32.71 2.13 -24.20
CA SER A 552 31.72 2.56 -23.19
C SER A 552 30.49 1.66 -23.23
N GLU A 553 30.34 0.81 -22.22
CA GLU A 553 29.13 0.03 -21.91
C GLU A 553 27.98 0.96 -21.46
N GLY A 554 27.55 1.90 -22.30
CA GLY A 554 26.46 2.80 -21.94
C GLY A 554 26.01 3.73 -23.06
N ILE A 555 24.76 4.17 -22.97
CA ILE A 555 24.16 5.20 -23.81
C ILE A 555 24.74 6.57 -23.44
N CYS A 556 25.17 7.37 -24.42
CA CYS A 556 25.58 8.74 -24.13
C CYS A 556 24.37 9.65 -23.90
N PHE A 557 24.58 10.86 -23.38
CA PHE A 557 23.49 11.77 -23.03
C PHE A 557 22.67 12.18 -24.26
N GLU A 558 23.33 12.40 -25.40
CA GLU A 558 22.68 12.76 -26.66
C GLU A 558 21.80 11.62 -27.19
N GLU A 559 22.31 10.39 -27.20
CA GLU A 559 21.56 9.19 -27.58
C GLU A 559 20.38 8.94 -26.64
N PHE A 560 20.56 9.18 -25.34
CA PHE A 560 19.49 9.08 -24.35
C PHE A 560 18.39 10.10 -24.59
N LEU A 561 18.75 11.36 -24.89
CA LEU A 561 17.78 12.40 -25.22
C LEU A 561 17.04 12.09 -26.53
N GLU A 562 17.73 11.57 -27.54
CA GLU A 562 17.10 11.15 -28.80
C GLU A 562 16.10 10.03 -28.55
N MET A 563 16.49 8.98 -27.81
CA MET A 563 15.61 7.90 -27.38
C MET A 563 14.36 8.44 -26.68
N LEU A 564 14.53 9.27 -25.65
CA LEU A 564 13.40 9.84 -24.93
C LEU A 564 12.52 10.77 -25.79
N SER A 565 13.11 11.47 -26.77
CA SER A 565 12.37 12.34 -27.68
C SER A 565 11.44 11.54 -28.60
N VAL A 566 11.87 10.36 -29.06
CA VAL A 566 11.05 9.44 -29.88
C VAL A 566 9.92 8.84 -29.04
N PHE A 567 10.23 8.44 -27.81
CA PHE A 567 9.27 7.83 -26.89
C PHE A 567 8.39 8.84 -26.13
N SER A 568 8.49 10.14 -26.42
CA SER A 568 7.60 11.15 -25.85
C SER A 568 6.15 10.94 -26.32
N GLU A 569 5.17 11.24 -25.44
CA GLU A 569 3.75 11.27 -25.83
C GLU A 569 3.47 12.31 -26.92
N GLN A 570 4.25 13.39 -26.98
CA GLN A 570 4.10 14.45 -27.96
C GLN A 570 4.88 14.20 -29.27
N ALA A 571 5.62 13.08 -29.39
CA ALA A 571 6.40 12.80 -30.58
C ALA A 571 5.50 12.56 -31.81
N PRO A 572 5.87 13.07 -33.00
CA PRO A 572 5.10 12.85 -34.22
C PRO A 572 4.96 11.37 -34.56
N ARG A 573 3.82 10.99 -35.17
CA ARG A 573 3.54 9.60 -35.56
C ARG A 573 4.64 9.03 -36.45
N ASP A 574 5.01 9.74 -37.51
CA ASP A 574 5.97 9.27 -38.51
C ASP A 574 7.34 8.94 -37.88
N LEU A 575 7.75 9.73 -36.87
CA LEU A 575 8.96 9.48 -36.10
C LEU A 575 8.85 8.19 -35.29
N LYS A 576 7.72 7.97 -34.61
CA LYS A 576 7.47 6.73 -33.84
C LYS A 576 7.43 5.51 -34.74
N VAL A 577 6.75 5.60 -35.88
CA VAL A 577 6.64 4.50 -36.86
C VAL A 577 8.02 4.14 -37.43
N PHE A 578 8.84 5.15 -37.77
CA PHE A 578 10.21 4.94 -38.22
C PHE A 578 11.09 4.18 -37.23
N TYR A 579 11.08 4.58 -35.95
CA TYR A 579 11.85 3.87 -34.93
C TYR A 579 11.26 2.52 -34.57
N ALA A 580 9.92 2.36 -34.59
CA ALA A 580 9.29 1.06 -34.42
C ALA A 580 9.75 0.10 -35.51
N PHE A 581 9.75 0.51 -36.77
CA PHE A 581 10.25 -0.29 -37.89
C PHE A 581 11.69 -0.75 -37.64
N LYS A 582 12.59 0.17 -37.27
CA LYS A 582 13.98 -0.17 -36.91
C LYS A 582 14.13 -1.14 -35.75
N ILE A 583 13.21 -1.11 -34.78
CA ILE A 583 13.22 -2.03 -33.65
C ILE A 583 12.76 -3.43 -34.10
N TYR A 584 11.83 -3.53 -35.03
CA TYR A 584 11.36 -4.82 -35.55
C TYR A 584 12.29 -5.44 -36.59
N ASP A 585 13.04 -4.62 -37.33
CA ASP A 585 14.07 -5.03 -38.28
C ASP A 585 15.33 -5.46 -37.51
N PHE A 586 15.51 -6.77 -37.29
CA PHE A 586 16.60 -7.30 -36.46
C PHE A 586 17.91 -7.44 -37.22
N ASP A 587 17.85 -7.67 -38.54
CA ASP A 587 19.04 -7.86 -39.38
C ASP A 587 19.45 -6.60 -40.15
N GLU A 588 18.67 -5.52 -40.02
CA GLU A 588 18.94 -4.18 -40.56
C GLU A 588 18.99 -4.16 -42.10
N ASP A 589 18.22 -5.03 -42.74
CA ASP A 589 18.14 -5.14 -44.18
C ASP A 589 17.13 -4.15 -44.82
N GLY A 590 16.34 -3.46 -43.99
CA GLY A 590 15.38 -2.45 -44.41
C GLY A 590 14.00 -2.99 -44.81
N VAL A 591 13.73 -4.28 -44.58
CA VAL A 591 12.42 -4.92 -44.69
C VAL A 591 12.13 -5.74 -43.43
N LEU A 592 10.87 -6.10 -43.17
CA LEU A 592 10.53 -7.05 -42.10
C LEU A 592 10.26 -8.41 -42.72
N GLY A 593 11.30 -9.24 -42.76
CA GLY A 593 11.24 -10.58 -43.31
C GLY A 593 10.61 -11.60 -42.36
N LEU A 594 10.52 -12.84 -42.84
CA LEU A 594 10.01 -13.94 -42.02
C LEU A 594 10.85 -14.20 -40.77
N ASP A 595 12.19 -14.00 -40.82
CA ASP A 595 13.06 -14.16 -39.65
C ASP A 595 12.79 -13.09 -38.59
N ASP A 596 12.61 -11.82 -38.99
CA ASP A 596 12.25 -10.72 -38.08
C ASP A 596 10.91 -10.95 -37.41
N LEU A 597 9.91 -11.39 -38.18
CA LEU A 597 8.59 -11.74 -37.66
C LEU A 597 8.66 -12.95 -36.73
N GLU A 598 9.47 -13.97 -37.03
CA GLU A 598 9.67 -15.11 -36.14
C GLU A 598 10.36 -14.70 -34.84
N ARG A 599 11.42 -13.88 -34.91
CA ARG A 599 12.11 -13.34 -33.72
C ARG A 599 11.17 -12.47 -32.88
N THR A 600 10.42 -11.59 -33.52
CA THR A 600 9.37 -10.77 -32.90
C THR A 600 8.34 -11.63 -32.19
N CYS A 601 7.78 -12.62 -32.89
CA CYS A 601 6.77 -13.52 -32.34
C CYS A 601 7.34 -14.34 -31.16
N ARG A 602 8.57 -14.86 -31.28
CA ARG A 602 9.26 -15.57 -30.20
C ARG A 602 9.58 -14.67 -29.01
N GLN A 603 9.95 -13.41 -29.22
CA GLN A 603 10.20 -12.46 -28.13
C GLN A 603 8.89 -12.05 -27.41
N LEU A 604 7.81 -11.85 -28.15
CA LEU A 604 6.48 -11.53 -27.59
C LEU A 604 5.86 -12.73 -26.86
N THR A 605 6.00 -13.94 -27.40
CA THR A 605 5.41 -15.17 -26.84
C THR A 605 6.33 -15.91 -25.87
N ARG A 606 7.62 -15.53 -25.83
CA ARG A 606 8.69 -16.09 -24.97
C ARG A 606 8.78 -17.62 -25.02
N GLY A 607 8.54 -18.19 -26.20
CA GLY A 607 8.55 -19.64 -26.41
C GLY A 607 7.30 -20.38 -25.91
N GLY A 608 6.23 -19.64 -25.57
CA GLY A 608 4.92 -20.22 -25.25
C GLY A 608 4.19 -20.83 -26.45
N LEU A 609 4.62 -20.49 -27.67
CA LEU A 609 4.17 -21.12 -28.91
C LEU A 609 5.22 -22.12 -29.41
N SER A 610 4.74 -23.23 -29.96
CA SER A 610 5.57 -24.16 -30.72
C SER A 610 6.08 -23.51 -32.01
N ALA A 611 7.14 -24.08 -32.58
CA ALA A 611 7.72 -23.57 -33.83
C ALA A 611 6.68 -23.54 -34.98
N GLU A 612 5.81 -24.54 -35.07
CA GLU A 612 4.76 -24.61 -36.10
C GLU A 612 3.70 -23.51 -35.93
N GLU A 613 3.34 -23.19 -34.68
CA GLU A 613 2.41 -22.10 -34.36
C GLU A 613 3.00 -20.74 -34.70
N VAL A 614 4.28 -20.51 -34.34
CA VAL A 614 5.01 -19.28 -34.69
C VAL A 614 5.04 -19.07 -36.20
N THR A 615 5.47 -20.07 -36.98
CA THR A 615 5.50 -19.96 -38.45
C THR A 615 4.10 -19.74 -39.03
N THR A 616 3.06 -20.30 -38.41
CA THR A 616 1.67 -20.07 -38.83
C THR A 616 1.21 -18.64 -38.58
N VAL A 617 1.58 -18.04 -37.45
CA VAL A 617 1.29 -16.64 -37.14
C VAL A 617 2.02 -15.71 -38.11
N CYS A 618 3.33 -15.89 -38.31
CA CYS A 618 4.13 -15.06 -39.20
C CYS A 618 3.59 -15.07 -40.65
N ARG A 619 3.22 -16.25 -41.16
CA ARG A 619 2.62 -16.37 -42.49
C ARG A 619 1.29 -15.63 -42.61
N LYS A 620 0.43 -15.69 -41.59
CA LYS A 620 -0.83 -14.93 -41.59
C LYS A 620 -0.61 -13.41 -41.59
N ILE A 621 0.40 -12.94 -40.85
CA ILE A 621 0.76 -11.52 -40.82
C ILE A 621 1.15 -11.05 -42.22
N LEU A 622 2.00 -11.81 -42.92
CA LEU A 622 2.40 -11.51 -44.30
C LEU A 622 1.20 -11.59 -45.25
N GLU A 623 0.39 -12.65 -45.21
CA GLU A 623 -0.82 -12.78 -46.04
C GLU A 623 -1.79 -11.59 -45.92
N GLU A 624 -1.86 -10.93 -44.76
CA GLU A 624 -2.73 -9.78 -44.51
C GLU A 624 -2.09 -8.42 -44.83
N SER A 625 -0.77 -8.32 -44.79
CA SER A 625 -0.04 -7.05 -44.71
C SER A 625 0.90 -6.78 -45.89
N ASP A 626 1.40 -7.84 -46.53
CA ASP A 626 2.25 -7.78 -47.73
C ASP A 626 1.37 -7.53 -48.96
N ILE A 627 1.46 -6.32 -49.52
CA ILE A 627 0.59 -5.85 -50.60
C ILE A 627 1.17 -6.23 -51.96
N ASP A 628 2.50 -6.22 -52.09
CA ASP A 628 3.20 -6.49 -53.36
C ASP A 628 3.62 -7.95 -53.55
N GLY A 629 3.54 -8.76 -52.49
CA GLY A 629 3.73 -10.21 -52.49
C GLY A 629 5.19 -10.64 -52.51
N ASP A 630 6.11 -9.78 -52.05
CA ASP A 630 7.54 -10.07 -52.00
C ASP A 630 7.98 -10.97 -50.83
N GLY A 631 7.05 -11.26 -49.91
CA GLY A 631 7.26 -12.12 -48.75
C GLY A 631 7.91 -11.43 -47.56
N ALA A 632 8.01 -10.10 -47.59
CA ALA A 632 8.46 -9.25 -46.49
C ALA A 632 7.51 -8.04 -46.34
N LEU A 633 7.74 -7.20 -45.33
CA LEU A 633 7.03 -5.92 -45.21
C LEU A 633 8.02 -4.78 -45.41
N SER A 634 7.82 -4.00 -46.46
CA SER A 634 8.52 -2.74 -46.64
C SER A 634 8.09 -1.72 -45.56
N TYR A 635 8.87 -0.64 -45.41
CA TYR A 635 8.52 0.45 -44.48
C TYR A 635 7.11 1.01 -44.72
N LEU A 636 6.70 1.15 -46.00
CA LEU A 636 5.39 1.71 -46.35
C LEU A 636 4.24 0.76 -45.99
N GLU A 637 4.45 -0.55 -46.14
CA GLU A 637 3.46 -1.56 -45.74
C GLU A 637 3.35 -1.65 -44.22
N PHE A 638 4.49 -1.65 -43.53
CA PHE A 638 4.51 -1.56 -42.07
C PHE A 638 3.83 -0.28 -41.55
N GLU A 639 4.12 0.88 -42.14
CA GLU A 639 3.44 2.13 -41.82
C GLU A 639 1.94 1.99 -42.03
N HIS A 640 1.50 1.37 -43.13
CA HIS A 640 0.08 1.11 -43.37
C HIS A 640 -0.55 0.23 -42.29
N VAL A 641 0.11 -0.85 -41.88
CA VAL A 641 -0.34 -1.74 -40.79
C VAL A 641 -0.45 -0.98 -39.48
N VAL A 642 0.59 -0.25 -39.08
CA VAL A 642 0.59 0.55 -37.86
C VAL A 642 -0.47 1.64 -37.92
N THR A 643 -0.77 2.18 -39.11
CA THR A 643 -1.77 3.23 -39.22
C THR A 643 -3.19 2.79 -38.86
N ARG A 644 -3.46 1.50 -39.01
CA ARG A 644 -4.72 0.83 -38.67
C ARG A 644 -4.82 0.44 -37.19
N SER A 645 -3.70 0.44 -36.47
CA SER A 645 -3.68 0.25 -35.02
C SER A 645 -3.99 1.57 -34.32
N SER A 646 -5.20 1.68 -33.75
CA SER A 646 -5.64 2.87 -32.99
C SER A 646 -4.78 3.12 -31.76
N ASP A 647 -4.18 2.07 -31.20
CA ASP A 647 -3.57 2.09 -29.88
C ASP A 647 -2.05 2.27 -29.95
N PHE A 648 -1.43 2.18 -31.14
CA PHE A 648 0.01 2.30 -31.32
C PHE A 648 0.57 3.60 -30.71
N MET A 649 -0.09 4.74 -30.94
CA MET A 649 0.38 6.03 -30.42
C MET A 649 0.29 6.11 -28.89
N ALA A 650 -0.68 5.40 -28.29
CA ALA A 650 -0.92 5.36 -26.86
C ALA A 650 -0.06 4.33 -26.12
N THR A 651 0.62 3.44 -26.85
CA THR A 651 1.45 2.36 -26.28
C THR A 651 2.94 2.49 -26.61
N PHE A 652 3.30 3.17 -27.72
CA PHE A 652 4.68 3.42 -28.11
C PHE A 652 5.23 4.69 -27.44
N HIS A 653 5.42 4.64 -26.13
CA HIS A 653 6.00 5.72 -25.32
C HIS A 653 6.64 5.16 -24.05
N ILE A 654 7.53 5.95 -23.45
CA ILE A 654 8.09 5.66 -22.13
C ILE A 654 7.41 6.61 -21.14
N ARG A 655 6.66 6.02 -20.19
CA ARG A 655 6.19 6.76 -19.00
C ARG A 655 7.36 6.80 -18.01
N ILE A 656 8.00 7.97 -17.92
CA ILE A 656 9.05 8.25 -16.94
C ILE A 656 8.40 8.44 -15.57
#